data_AF-A0A1T3P7G9-F1
#
_entry.id   AF-A0A1T3P7G9-F1
#
_cell.length_a   1.000
_cell.length_b   1.000
_cell.length_c   1.000
_cell.angle_alpha   90.00
_cell.angle_beta   90.00
_cell.angle_gamma   90.00
#
_symmetry.space_group_name_H-M   'P 1'
#
loop_
_entity.id
_entity.type
_entity.pdbx_description
1 polymer ?
#
loop_
_entity_poly.entity_id
_entity_poly.type
_entity_poly.pdbx_seq_one_letter_code
_entity_poly.pdbx_strand_id
1 'polypeptide(L)'
;MPDISVVVIVYNDAERLAHAVASVLDQTLANLEVVIVDDHSTDDSFATAERIAAEHPGKVRAIRLPENSGGCSRPRNVGIDAARGTYVMFLDSDDTLDRHACKNMLVAADETGADLVSGLCVRVHLDKGRKVTEWYPNLYRERAVLSSVAEKPELLHDTLSTNKCYRRDFLNRAELRFPEGYHYEDLLFSARAYLAASKLTLIPSTIYHWNVVENTKKLSISNRRNEIRNFVDRVRIHQLIDDELRARGEVELKLLKDRKFIQHDLVLYLWGLPFQTEEERDGFIAVARPYLETLDPRAFREANQIPAIAAYLVLRDDRANLIPAIDFVLNRNKITSPLHVEGDRVYWCAGHLDDELGRQVLDVTDTMPWTKPLSSLWLGNELTSVSSAGGMVRMTGVIVNPVGRIGPEAKLSAHFEFLPRRKKLAPLAVRRPVRSIRHTPDGIVWEAEVDLADTIHPIGLIDPVWDVRLIMSVDGEKVTTRVFGTSIPEHVQPLPARPRLSRLAGDQFSLHITSKGHLAFELIAEGPTARRGGELLTKAVESRAGVKARGILRTQLRQTGARKRTLLRMGREALAQLPVRKGTAVFESHLGKQYSDSPRHIYEELRRAGAPIKATWAYAESKAGFPADATLVKRGSWAYYKALAQAEFWVDNQGFPGDAVKNRGTTYIQTWHGSALKRMGFDMPSVKHSGEAAQRHLQQMVDRFDHFVVRSEHDVRTLVRGYRLNCEILRVGYPRNDALIDGEASRERVAALRERLGLAGDERRVVLYAPTFRQEEDGSITPFSLPFDPARFVEEFGDRYVLLVRTHYLNSVVLPPSLADDVKDASKVPDVTELLQLTDVLITDYSSLMFDYALLDRPMVFFTYDYDAYTRQSRGAYFDLAETAPGPLAHDEDEFFGHLRELDATAPEYAERRRNFVESYGEYDHGTAAKTIVERFFLGKESQ
;
A
#
# COMPACT_ATOMS: atom_id res chain seq x y z
N MET A 1 -26.70 28.47 27.61
CA MET A 1 -25.55 27.59 27.91
C MET A 1 -25.04 27.07 26.56
N PRO A 2 -23.73 27.00 26.32
CA PRO A 2 -23.19 26.44 25.07
C PRO A 2 -23.61 24.97 24.92
N ASP A 3 -23.72 24.49 23.69
CA ASP A 3 -24.00 23.06 23.45
C ASP A 3 -22.71 22.25 23.63
N ILE A 4 -21.60 22.72 23.05
CA ILE A 4 -20.27 22.09 23.18
C ILE A 4 -19.24 23.15 23.61
N SER A 5 -18.41 22.79 24.59
CA SER A 5 -17.15 23.48 24.87
C SER A 5 -16.00 22.73 24.21
N VAL A 6 -15.27 23.40 23.31
CA VAL A 6 -14.03 22.86 22.73
C VAL A 6 -12.85 23.39 23.55
N VAL A 7 -12.17 22.49 24.23
CA VAL A 7 -10.95 22.76 25.00
C VAL A 7 -9.75 22.70 24.04
N VAL A 8 -9.11 23.85 23.83
CA VAL A 8 -7.91 23.97 23.00
C VAL A 8 -6.70 24.09 23.90
N ILE A 9 -5.75 23.17 23.81
CA ILE A 9 -4.51 23.24 24.59
C ILE A 9 -3.37 23.80 23.76
N VAL A 10 -2.47 24.57 24.37
CA VAL A 10 -1.33 25.16 23.68
C VAL A 10 -0.09 25.25 24.57
N TYR A 11 1.07 24.96 23.98
CA TYR A 11 2.38 25.22 24.57
C TYR A 11 3.37 25.57 23.47
N ASN A 12 3.90 26.80 23.48
CA ASN A 12 4.88 27.29 22.52
C ASN A 12 4.51 27.05 21.04
N ASP A 13 3.27 27.38 20.66
CA ASP A 13 2.73 27.16 19.31
C ASP A 13 1.83 28.30 18.80
N ALA A 14 2.30 29.54 18.97
CA ALA A 14 1.56 30.75 18.59
C ALA A 14 1.13 30.74 17.11
N GLU A 15 1.97 30.21 16.22
CA GLU A 15 1.72 30.19 14.77
C GLU A 15 0.51 29.33 14.37
N ARG A 16 0.28 28.19 15.05
CA ARG A 16 -0.78 27.25 14.69
C ARG A 16 -2.05 27.42 15.51
N LEU A 17 -1.95 27.94 16.73
CA LEU A 17 -3.09 28.19 17.61
C LEU A 17 -4.25 28.93 16.91
N ALA A 18 -3.94 29.96 16.13
CA ALA A 18 -4.96 30.73 15.41
C ALA A 18 -5.75 29.87 14.40
N HIS A 19 -5.10 28.93 13.73
CA HIS A 19 -5.76 28.02 12.78
C HIS A 19 -6.63 26.98 13.50
N ALA A 20 -6.16 26.44 14.62
CA ALA A 20 -6.93 25.51 15.44
C ALA A 20 -8.23 26.17 15.93
N VAL A 21 -8.13 27.36 16.54
CA VAL A 21 -9.31 28.09 17.03
C VAL A 21 -10.23 28.53 15.88
N ALA A 22 -9.69 28.99 14.74
CA ALA A 22 -10.50 29.30 13.57
C ALA A 22 -11.33 28.09 13.10
N SER A 23 -10.77 26.88 13.12
CA SER A 23 -11.52 25.67 12.76
C SER A 23 -12.73 25.37 13.65
N VAL A 24 -12.69 25.85 14.90
CA VAL A 24 -13.83 25.79 15.84
C VAL A 24 -14.82 26.93 15.61
N LEU A 25 -14.31 28.14 15.35
CA LEU A 25 -15.17 29.31 15.09
C LEU A 25 -15.93 29.20 13.78
N ASP A 26 -15.36 28.53 12.78
CA ASP A 26 -15.96 28.26 11.46
C ASP A 26 -16.89 27.04 11.44
N GLN A 27 -17.14 26.41 12.59
CA GLN A 27 -18.08 25.28 12.68
C GLN A 27 -19.49 25.69 12.29
N THR A 28 -20.22 24.75 11.67
CA THR A 28 -21.63 24.97 11.33
C THR A 28 -22.59 24.96 12.53
N LEU A 29 -22.13 24.55 13.71
CA LEU A 29 -22.87 24.69 14.96
C LEU A 29 -22.51 26.06 15.59
N ALA A 30 -23.50 26.94 15.75
CA ALA A 30 -23.25 28.30 16.21
C ALA A 30 -23.00 28.40 17.73
N ASN A 31 -23.73 27.62 18.53
CA ASN A 31 -23.76 27.68 20.00
C ASN A 31 -22.60 26.89 20.63
N LEU A 32 -21.38 27.36 20.38
CA LEU A 32 -20.12 26.77 20.85
C LEU A 32 -19.41 27.71 21.82
N GLU A 33 -18.64 27.11 22.73
CA GLU A 33 -17.62 27.81 23.54
C GLU A 33 -16.23 27.27 23.18
N VAL A 34 -15.22 28.13 23.15
CA VAL A 34 -13.81 27.73 23.04
C VAL A 34 -13.09 28.11 24.34
N VAL A 35 -12.44 27.14 24.97
CA VAL A 35 -11.61 27.34 26.15
C VAL A 35 -10.16 27.05 25.78
N ILE A 36 -9.38 28.09 25.55
CA ILE A 36 -7.95 28.00 25.27
C ILE A 36 -7.20 27.92 26.60
N VAL A 37 -6.43 26.85 26.81
CA VAL A 37 -5.62 26.66 28.02
C VAL A 37 -4.14 26.61 27.64
N ASP A 38 -3.41 27.65 28.03
CA ASP A 38 -1.97 27.79 27.81
C ASP A 38 -1.18 27.14 28.96
N ASP A 39 -0.29 26.20 28.62
CA ASP A 39 0.59 25.50 29.56
C ASP A 39 1.83 26.35 29.94
N HIS A 40 1.61 27.62 30.28
CA HIS A 40 2.65 28.57 30.61
C HIS A 40 3.71 28.73 29.50
N SER A 41 3.25 29.07 28.29
CA SER A 41 4.14 29.28 27.14
C SER A 41 5.13 30.42 27.38
N THR A 42 6.28 30.31 26.75
CA THR A 42 7.39 31.29 26.79
C THR A 42 7.49 32.12 25.51
N ASP A 43 6.70 31.79 24.49
CA ASP A 43 6.55 32.55 23.24
C ASP A 43 5.24 33.37 23.24
N ASP A 44 4.84 33.85 22.05
CA ASP A 44 3.64 34.67 21.87
C ASP A 44 2.31 33.88 21.92
N SER A 45 2.31 32.61 22.37
CA SER A 45 1.10 31.77 22.38
C SER A 45 0.00 32.34 23.27
N PHE A 46 0.34 32.73 24.50
CA PHE A 46 -0.66 33.27 25.43
C PHE A 46 -1.19 34.64 24.97
N ALA A 47 -0.31 35.52 24.48
CA ALA A 47 -0.73 36.80 23.90
C ALA A 47 -1.66 36.61 22.69
N THR A 48 -1.41 35.57 21.88
CA THR A 48 -2.29 35.17 20.78
C THR A 48 -3.64 34.69 21.30
N ALA A 49 -3.67 33.87 22.36
CA ALA A 49 -4.90 33.41 23.00
C ALA A 49 -5.74 34.57 23.56
N GLU A 50 -5.10 35.52 24.26
CA GLU A 50 -5.76 36.72 24.80
C GLU A 50 -6.37 37.58 23.69
N ARG A 51 -5.63 37.79 22.60
CA ARG A 51 -6.13 38.54 21.44
C ARG A 51 -7.36 37.87 20.82
N ILE A 52 -7.32 36.56 20.60
CA ILE A 52 -8.47 35.81 20.04
C ILE A 52 -9.67 35.87 21.01
N ALA A 53 -9.43 35.77 22.32
CA ALA A 53 -10.49 35.92 23.33
C ALA A 53 -11.13 37.32 23.31
N ALA A 54 -10.32 38.37 23.15
CA ALA A 54 -10.81 39.75 23.03
C ALA A 54 -11.59 40.00 21.72
N GLU A 55 -11.19 39.36 20.61
CA GLU A 55 -11.88 39.43 19.32
C GLU A 55 -13.25 38.70 19.33
N HIS A 56 -13.42 37.73 20.23
CA HIS A 56 -14.63 36.89 20.31
C HIS A 56 -15.22 36.83 21.74
N PRO A 57 -15.64 37.97 22.32
CA PRO A 57 -16.11 38.04 23.69
C PRO A 57 -17.34 37.16 23.91
N GLY A 58 -17.34 36.41 25.02
CA GLY A 58 -18.42 35.49 25.39
C GLY A 58 -18.39 34.13 24.67
N LYS A 59 -17.63 34.00 23.57
CA LYS A 59 -17.47 32.75 22.82
C LYS A 59 -16.12 32.08 23.08
N VAL A 60 -15.04 32.87 23.20
CA VAL A 60 -13.68 32.37 23.45
C VAL A 60 -13.19 32.85 24.82
N ARG A 61 -12.51 31.98 25.55
CA ARG A 61 -11.83 32.28 26.82
C ARG A 61 -10.39 31.78 26.78
N ALA A 62 -9.47 32.56 27.29
CA ALA A 62 -8.07 32.16 27.48
C ALA A 62 -7.78 31.99 28.98
N ILE A 63 -7.10 30.89 29.33
CA ILE A 63 -6.66 30.57 30.68
C ILE A 63 -5.17 30.25 30.60
N ARG A 64 -4.38 30.87 31.48
CA ARG A 64 -2.96 30.54 31.63
C ARG A 64 -2.74 29.71 32.88
N LEU A 65 -1.96 28.65 32.77
CA LEU A 65 -1.46 27.95 33.94
C LEU A 65 -0.36 28.77 34.66
N PRO A 66 -0.27 28.67 36.00
CA PRO A 66 0.72 29.41 36.78
C PRO A 66 2.16 28.97 36.48
N GLU A 67 2.35 27.72 36.05
CA GLU A 67 3.62 27.12 35.69
C GLU A 67 3.43 26.08 34.58
N ASN A 68 4.53 25.71 33.90
CA ASN A 68 4.48 24.67 32.86
C ASN A 68 4.34 23.29 33.51
N SER A 69 3.30 22.55 33.11
CA SER A 69 3.00 21.23 33.65
C SER A 69 3.83 20.10 33.04
N GLY A 70 4.48 20.34 31.90
CA GLY A 70 5.33 19.38 31.20
C GLY A 70 4.57 18.35 30.34
N GLY A 71 3.26 18.54 30.10
CA GLY A 71 2.46 17.64 29.29
C GLY A 71 1.04 18.16 29.00
N CYS A 72 0.25 17.37 28.29
CA CYS A 72 -1.08 17.79 27.84
C CYS A 72 -2.18 17.60 28.91
N SER A 73 -1.95 16.77 29.93
CA SER A 73 -2.97 16.37 30.92
C SER A 73 -3.53 17.56 31.69
N ARG A 74 -2.67 18.39 32.28
CA ARG A 74 -3.08 19.49 33.16
C ARG A 74 -3.87 20.57 32.41
N PRO A 75 -3.44 21.06 31.23
CA PRO A 75 -4.25 21.96 30.42
C PRO A 75 -5.63 21.38 30.06
N ARG A 76 -5.70 20.10 29.69
CA ARG A 76 -6.98 19.43 29.37
C ARG A 76 -7.89 19.35 30.59
N ASN A 77 -7.37 18.97 31.76
CA ASN A 77 -8.14 18.91 33.02
C ASN A 77 -8.69 20.28 33.43
N VAL A 78 -7.86 21.34 33.37
CA VAL A 78 -8.31 22.72 33.64
C VAL A 78 -9.36 23.16 32.63
N GLY A 79 -9.24 22.73 31.37
CA GLY A 79 -10.26 22.94 30.35
C GLY A 79 -11.59 22.24 30.66
N ILE A 80 -11.57 20.99 31.15
CA ILE A 80 -12.77 20.27 31.60
C ILE A 80 -13.47 21.04 32.71
N ASP A 81 -12.72 21.49 33.73
CA ASP A 81 -13.28 22.21 34.88
C ASP A 81 -13.84 23.59 34.47
N ALA A 82 -13.25 24.23 33.46
CA ALA A 82 -13.68 25.53 32.96
C ALA A 82 -14.83 25.47 31.94
N ALA A 83 -15.12 24.30 31.37
CA ALA A 83 -16.11 24.10 30.31
C ALA A 83 -17.55 24.31 30.82
N ARG A 84 -18.35 25.08 30.08
CA ARG A 84 -19.76 25.36 30.40
C ARG A 84 -20.74 24.62 29.48
N GLY A 85 -20.26 23.98 28.43
CA GLY A 85 -21.07 23.28 27.45
C GLY A 85 -21.75 22.04 28.01
N THR A 86 -22.85 21.61 27.38
CA THR A 86 -23.48 20.32 27.68
C THR A 86 -22.52 19.16 27.36
N TYR A 87 -21.72 19.32 26.30
CA TYR A 87 -20.67 18.41 25.90
C TYR A 87 -19.30 19.09 25.86
N VAL A 88 -18.23 18.28 25.89
CA VAL A 88 -16.83 18.72 25.84
C VAL A 88 -16.12 17.99 24.70
N MET A 89 -15.29 18.70 23.94
CA MET A 89 -14.36 18.15 22.94
C MET A 89 -12.96 18.70 23.19
N PHE A 90 -11.92 17.98 22.74
CA PHE A 90 -10.52 18.41 22.86
C PHE A 90 -9.91 18.69 21.49
N LEU A 91 -9.05 19.70 21.42
CA LEU A 91 -8.31 20.09 20.22
C LEU A 91 -6.88 20.51 20.59
N ASP A 92 -5.90 19.94 19.91
CA ASP A 92 -4.50 20.36 20.07
C ASP A 92 -4.20 21.56 19.15
N SER A 93 -3.27 22.44 19.57
CA SER A 93 -3.00 23.71 18.87
C SER A 93 -2.46 23.55 17.44
N ASP A 94 -1.89 22.40 17.10
CA ASP A 94 -1.33 22.08 15.79
C ASP A 94 -2.31 21.35 14.86
N ASP A 95 -3.53 21.05 15.33
CA ASP A 95 -4.55 20.30 14.64
C ASP A 95 -5.79 21.14 14.29
N THR A 96 -6.74 20.56 13.54
CA THR A 96 -8.01 21.23 13.21
C THR A 96 -9.21 20.27 13.27
N LEU A 97 -10.40 20.82 13.47
CA LEU A 97 -11.66 20.08 13.33
C LEU A 97 -12.17 20.12 11.88
N ASP A 98 -12.89 19.07 11.46
CA ASP A 98 -13.68 19.11 10.24
C ASP A 98 -14.84 20.11 10.37
N ARG A 99 -15.25 20.76 9.27
CA ARG A 99 -16.26 21.85 9.25
C ARG A 99 -17.58 21.50 9.95
N HIS A 100 -17.98 20.24 9.94
CA HIS A 100 -19.25 19.78 10.53
C HIS A 100 -19.05 18.94 11.80
N ALA A 101 -17.82 18.84 12.32
CA ALA A 101 -17.47 17.98 13.45
C ALA A 101 -18.38 18.18 14.67
N CYS A 102 -18.50 19.41 15.16
CA CYS A 102 -19.29 19.71 16.35
C CYS A 102 -20.78 19.42 16.15
N LYS A 103 -21.32 19.75 14.97
CA LYS A 103 -22.73 19.51 14.65
C LYS A 103 -23.04 18.02 14.57
N ASN A 104 -22.20 17.25 13.87
CA ASN A 104 -22.39 15.81 13.71
C ASN A 104 -22.30 15.07 15.06
N MET A 105 -21.37 15.50 15.91
CA MET A 105 -21.23 14.98 17.27
C MET A 105 -22.44 15.29 18.14
N LEU A 106 -22.93 16.53 18.15
CA LEU A 106 -24.11 16.91 18.92
C LEU A 106 -25.35 16.14 18.49
N VAL A 107 -25.63 16.08 17.18
CA VAL A 107 -26.80 15.37 16.64
C VAL A 107 -26.77 13.90 17.05
N ALA A 108 -25.61 13.23 16.90
CA ALA A 108 -25.47 11.84 17.29
C ALA A 108 -25.65 11.63 18.80
N ALA A 109 -25.13 12.55 19.62
CA ALA A 109 -25.25 12.50 21.07
C ALA A 109 -26.70 12.67 21.52
N ASP A 110 -27.41 13.66 20.97
CA ASP A 110 -28.80 13.97 21.35
C ASP A 110 -29.79 12.90 20.85
N GLU A 111 -29.59 12.37 19.64
CA GLU A 111 -30.43 11.29 19.10
C GLU A 111 -30.37 10.01 19.93
N THR A 112 -29.20 9.71 20.49
CA THR A 112 -28.94 8.44 21.18
C THR A 112 -28.97 8.57 22.70
N GLY A 113 -28.78 9.79 23.22
CA GLY A 113 -28.48 10.05 24.62
C GLY A 113 -27.12 9.48 25.04
N ALA A 114 -26.13 9.46 24.15
CA ALA A 114 -24.82 8.88 24.43
C ALA A 114 -24.03 9.69 25.47
N ASP A 115 -23.24 8.96 26.27
CA ASP A 115 -22.25 9.55 27.17
C ASP A 115 -21.01 10.01 26.41
N LEU A 116 -20.68 9.27 25.35
CA LEU A 116 -19.52 9.46 24.51
C LEU A 116 -19.90 9.22 23.06
N VAL A 117 -19.59 10.18 22.19
CA VAL A 117 -19.64 10.01 20.73
C VAL A 117 -18.21 10.04 20.18
N SER A 118 -17.85 9.11 19.32
CA SER A 118 -16.54 9.05 18.67
C SER A 118 -16.68 9.01 17.15
N GLY A 119 -15.79 9.69 16.43
CA GLY A 119 -15.81 9.72 14.97
C GLY A 119 -14.43 9.58 14.34
N LEU A 120 -14.37 9.62 13.01
CA LEU A 120 -13.15 9.32 12.28
C LEU A 120 -12.11 10.44 12.44
N CYS A 121 -10.91 10.06 12.85
CA CYS A 121 -9.72 10.90 12.75
C CYS A 121 -9.00 10.62 11.43
N VAL A 122 -8.44 11.66 10.80
CA VAL A 122 -7.58 11.50 9.62
C VAL A 122 -6.26 12.25 9.81
N ARG A 123 -5.17 11.63 9.37
CA ARG A 123 -3.83 12.21 9.35
C ARG A 123 -3.60 13.02 8.09
N VAL A 124 -3.22 14.28 8.23
CA VAL A 124 -2.92 15.21 7.12
C VAL A 124 -1.42 15.44 7.04
N HIS A 125 -0.76 14.87 6.04
CA HIS A 125 0.69 14.91 5.85
C HIS A 125 1.15 16.23 5.21
N LEU A 126 1.53 17.22 6.01
CA LEU A 126 1.81 18.58 5.56
C LEU A 126 3.04 18.68 4.64
N ASP A 127 4.05 17.83 4.83
CA ASP A 127 5.28 17.80 4.03
C ASP A 127 5.17 16.94 2.75
N LYS A 128 4.20 16.03 2.70
CA LYS A 128 3.90 15.16 1.53
C LYS A 128 2.72 15.66 0.68
N GLY A 129 2.60 16.98 0.52
CA GLY A 129 1.56 17.56 -0.33
C GLY A 129 0.14 17.45 0.23
N ARG A 130 0.00 17.42 1.56
CA ARG A 130 -1.27 17.29 2.29
C ARG A 130 -2.04 16.00 1.96
N LYS A 131 -1.31 14.90 1.71
CA LYS A 131 -1.93 13.57 1.60
C LYS A 131 -2.70 13.28 2.88
N VAL A 132 -3.91 12.72 2.76
CA VAL A 132 -4.74 12.31 3.89
C VAL A 132 -4.66 10.79 4.08
N THR A 133 -4.67 10.32 5.32
CA THR A 133 -4.71 8.88 5.66
C THR A 133 -5.63 8.68 6.86
N GLU A 134 -6.58 7.78 6.77
CA GLU A 134 -7.56 7.52 7.82
C GLU A 134 -6.93 6.79 9.02
N TRP A 135 -7.37 7.14 10.23
CA TRP A 135 -6.91 6.52 11.48
C TRP A 135 -7.92 5.47 11.93
N TYR A 136 -7.52 4.20 11.88
CA TYR A 136 -8.37 3.03 12.18
C TYR A 136 -9.76 3.09 11.53
N PRO A 137 -9.85 3.21 10.18
CA PRO A 137 -11.13 3.41 9.50
C PRO A 137 -12.17 2.33 9.81
N ASN A 138 -11.74 1.09 10.05
CA ASN A 138 -12.60 -0.06 10.35
C ASN A 138 -13.46 0.15 11.61
N LEU A 139 -12.98 0.94 12.58
CA LEU A 139 -13.74 1.26 13.78
C LEU A 139 -14.93 2.18 13.48
N TYR A 140 -14.80 3.02 12.45
CA TYR A 140 -15.71 4.11 12.09
C TYR A 140 -16.38 3.93 10.73
N ARG A 141 -16.36 2.75 10.10
CA ARG A 141 -17.02 2.56 8.78
C ARG A 141 -18.53 2.79 8.84
N GLU A 142 -19.14 2.37 9.93
CA GLU A 142 -20.59 2.38 10.12
C GLU A 142 -20.94 3.08 11.43
N ARG A 143 -22.15 3.65 11.46
CA ARG A 143 -22.71 4.17 12.71
C ARG A 143 -23.03 2.99 13.62
N ALA A 144 -22.62 3.07 14.88
CA ALA A 144 -22.95 2.07 15.89
C ALA A 144 -23.36 2.74 17.20
N VAL A 145 -24.28 2.13 17.94
CA VAL A 145 -24.63 2.53 19.30
C VAL A 145 -24.38 1.33 20.19
N LEU A 146 -23.45 1.46 21.12
CA LEU A 146 -22.98 0.39 21.99
C LEU A 146 -23.40 0.69 23.42
N SER A 147 -23.86 -0.31 24.15
CA SER A 147 -24.11 -0.23 25.59
C SER A 147 -22.83 -0.43 26.42
N SER A 148 -21.80 -1.04 25.81
CA SER A 148 -20.49 -1.26 26.42
C SER A 148 -19.40 -1.37 25.37
N VAL A 149 -18.15 -1.07 25.75
CA VAL A 149 -16.97 -1.34 24.90
C VAL A 149 -16.78 -2.83 24.62
N ALA A 150 -17.34 -3.72 25.44
CA ALA A 150 -17.29 -5.18 25.22
C ALA A 150 -17.97 -5.63 23.92
N GLU A 151 -18.93 -4.84 23.38
CA GLU A 151 -19.56 -5.13 22.09
C GLU A 151 -18.64 -4.83 20.89
N LYS A 152 -17.63 -3.97 21.09
CA LYS A 152 -16.62 -3.65 20.08
C LYS A 152 -15.25 -3.39 20.73
N PRO A 153 -14.59 -4.44 21.27
CA PRO A 153 -13.34 -4.30 22.02
C PRO A 153 -12.21 -3.62 21.25
N GLU A 154 -12.24 -3.67 19.92
CA GLU A 154 -11.25 -3.05 19.04
C GLU A 154 -11.18 -1.52 19.23
N LEU A 155 -12.19 -0.90 19.85
CA LEU A 155 -12.14 0.51 20.26
C LEU A 155 -10.95 0.83 21.18
N LEU A 156 -10.40 -0.14 21.90
CA LEU A 156 -9.17 0.03 22.68
C LEU A 156 -7.93 0.32 21.80
N HIS A 157 -8.02 0.15 20.47
CA HIS A 157 -7.00 0.61 19.53
C HIS A 157 -7.10 2.11 19.25
N ASP A 158 -8.30 2.69 19.28
CA ASP A 158 -8.46 4.14 19.15
C ASP A 158 -8.30 4.84 20.51
N THR A 159 -7.04 5.18 20.76
CA THR A 159 -6.57 5.78 22.00
C THR A 159 -6.64 7.29 22.03
N LEU A 160 -7.09 7.94 20.95
CA LEU A 160 -7.15 9.40 20.86
C LEU A 160 -8.26 9.95 21.76
N SER A 161 -8.02 11.03 22.47
CA SER A 161 -9.07 11.73 23.23
C SER A 161 -9.80 12.79 22.39
N THR A 162 -9.23 13.21 21.26
CA THR A 162 -9.58 14.42 20.51
C THR A 162 -10.65 14.21 19.42
N ASN A 163 -10.82 12.99 18.90
CA ASN A 163 -11.86 12.65 17.93
C ASN A 163 -13.22 12.32 18.57
N LYS A 164 -13.43 12.78 19.80
CA LYS A 164 -14.54 12.39 20.69
C LYS A 164 -15.25 13.60 21.26
N CYS A 165 -16.54 13.40 21.54
CA CYS A 165 -17.42 14.35 22.21
C CYS A 165 -17.99 13.68 23.46
N TYR A 166 -17.74 14.26 24.63
CA TYR A 166 -18.08 13.70 25.93
C TYR A 166 -19.18 14.52 26.57
N ARG A 167 -20.22 13.88 27.11
CA ARG A 167 -21.21 14.59 27.91
C ARG A 167 -20.54 15.12 29.18
N ARG A 168 -20.70 16.40 29.49
CA ARG A 168 -19.98 17.02 30.63
C ARG A 168 -20.37 16.37 31.97
N ASP A 169 -21.66 16.06 32.14
CA ASP A 169 -22.14 15.35 33.34
C ASP A 169 -21.57 13.92 33.43
N PHE A 170 -21.29 13.27 32.29
CA PHE A 170 -20.56 12.00 32.25
C PHE A 170 -19.12 12.14 32.73
N LEU A 171 -18.39 13.13 32.23
CA LEU A 171 -17.01 13.39 32.67
C LEU A 171 -16.93 13.64 34.18
N ASN A 172 -17.92 14.34 34.74
CA ASN A 172 -17.96 14.64 36.17
C ASN A 172 -18.35 13.44 37.03
N ARG A 173 -19.43 12.73 36.69
CA ARG A 173 -19.92 11.60 37.50
C ARG A 173 -19.00 10.39 37.46
N ALA A 174 -18.26 10.20 36.36
CA ALA A 174 -17.28 9.14 36.21
C ALA A 174 -15.85 9.58 36.60
N GLU A 175 -15.71 10.80 37.13
CA GLU A 175 -14.44 11.40 37.56
C GLU A 175 -13.32 11.28 36.49
N LEU A 176 -13.70 11.41 35.22
CA LEU A 176 -12.78 11.24 34.11
C LEU A 176 -11.84 12.45 34.04
N ARG A 177 -10.57 12.21 34.34
CA ARG A 177 -9.47 13.17 34.28
C ARG A 177 -8.25 12.53 33.60
N PHE A 178 -7.51 13.35 32.86
CA PHE A 178 -6.25 12.93 32.26
C PHE A 178 -5.22 12.69 33.37
N PRO A 179 -4.52 11.55 33.39
CA PRO A 179 -3.48 11.30 34.39
C PRO A 179 -2.33 12.30 34.21
N GLU A 180 -1.99 13.02 35.28
CA GLU A 180 -0.87 13.97 35.29
C GLU A 180 0.45 13.24 35.59
N GLY A 181 1.57 13.74 35.06
CA GLY A 181 2.90 13.20 35.31
C GLY A 181 3.39 12.08 34.38
N TYR A 182 2.57 11.65 33.41
CA TYR A 182 2.91 10.60 32.43
C TYR A 182 2.76 11.09 30.99
N HIS A 183 3.58 10.56 30.08
CA HIS A 183 3.29 10.61 28.65
C HIS A 183 2.24 9.57 28.24
N TYR A 184 1.54 9.81 27.13
CA TYR A 184 0.50 8.91 26.60
C TYR A 184 -0.74 8.81 27.50
N GLU A 185 -1.05 9.88 28.21
CA GLU A 185 -2.22 10.06 29.07
C GLU A 185 -3.55 9.75 28.37
N ASP A 186 -3.61 9.95 27.06
CA ASP A 186 -4.78 9.69 26.21
C ASP A 186 -5.17 8.21 26.20
N LEU A 187 -4.19 7.29 26.30
CA LEU A 187 -4.45 5.85 26.36
C LEU A 187 -5.33 5.50 27.57
N LEU A 188 -4.91 5.95 28.76
CA LEU A 188 -5.64 5.65 30.00
C LEU A 188 -6.97 6.42 30.06
N PHE A 189 -6.97 7.69 29.65
CA PHE A 189 -8.19 8.49 29.63
C PHE A 189 -9.26 7.87 28.72
N SER A 190 -8.89 7.49 27.49
CA SER A 190 -9.82 6.88 26.53
C SER A 190 -10.29 5.51 27.02
N ALA A 191 -9.40 4.67 27.56
CA ALA A 191 -9.79 3.38 28.14
C ALA A 191 -10.78 3.53 29.29
N ARG A 192 -10.54 4.47 30.23
CA ARG A 192 -11.47 4.78 31.32
C ARG A 192 -12.80 5.30 30.80
N ALA A 193 -12.78 6.19 29.80
CA ALA A 193 -14.00 6.71 29.19
C ALA A 193 -14.84 5.58 28.55
N TYR A 194 -14.20 4.67 27.82
CA TYR A 194 -14.89 3.53 27.22
C TYR A 194 -15.46 2.56 28.26
N LEU A 195 -14.71 2.27 29.32
CA LEU A 195 -15.16 1.37 30.39
C LEU A 195 -16.26 1.99 31.28
N ALA A 196 -16.29 3.32 31.41
CA ALA A 196 -17.27 4.03 32.24
C ALA A 196 -18.56 4.42 31.50
N ALA A 197 -18.52 4.52 30.17
CA ALA A 197 -19.68 4.93 29.37
C ALA A 197 -20.75 3.84 29.36
N SER A 198 -21.99 4.23 29.67
CA SER A 198 -23.16 3.34 29.58
C SER A 198 -23.77 3.30 28.19
N LYS A 199 -23.42 4.29 27.36
CA LYS A 199 -23.81 4.37 25.97
C LYS A 199 -22.77 5.12 25.14
N LEU A 200 -22.24 4.44 24.14
CA LEU A 200 -21.26 4.95 23.20
C LEU A 200 -21.90 5.05 21.82
N THR A 201 -21.63 6.11 21.07
CA THR A 201 -22.04 6.21 19.67
C THR A 201 -20.81 6.41 18.79
N LEU A 202 -20.69 5.60 17.75
CA LEU A 202 -19.67 5.74 16.71
C LEU A 202 -20.33 6.34 15.47
N ILE A 203 -19.66 7.30 14.83
CA ILE A 203 -20.12 7.90 13.56
C ILE A 203 -19.02 7.85 12.50
N PRO A 204 -19.39 7.65 11.22
CA PRO A 204 -18.42 7.57 10.12
C PRO A 204 -17.87 8.92 9.65
N SER A 205 -18.44 10.02 10.15
CA SER A 205 -18.00 11.36 9.80
C SER A 205 -16.56 11.60 10.23
N THR A 206 -15.78 12.26 9.38
CA THR A 206 -14.50 12.85 9.78
C THR A 206 -14.75 13.97 10.79
N ILE A 207 -14.03 13.92 11.91
CA ILE A 207 -14.16 14.87 13.02
C ILE A 207 -12.87 15.64 13.21
N TYR A 208 -11.75 14.92 13.15
CA TYR A 208 -10.46 15.43 13.59
C TYR A 208 -9.41 15.30 12.49
N HIS A 209 -8.73 16.41 12.19
CA HIS A 209 -7.60 16.46 11.28
C HIS A 209 -6.30 16.54 12.09
N TRP A 210 -5.64 15.39 12.22
CA TRP A 210 -4.34 15.29 12.85
C TRP A 210 -3.23 15.66 11.86
N ASN A 211 -2.66 16.85 12.01
CA ASN A 211 -1.61 17.36 11.12
C ASN A 211 -0.26 16.71 11.45
N VAL A 212 0.31 16.02 10.46
CA VAL A 212 1.59 15.29 10.62
C VAL A 212 2.66 15.91 9.74
N VAL A 213 3.84 16.15 10.32
CA VAL A 213 5.07 16.51 9.62
C VAL A 213 6.09 15.42 9.88
N GLU A 214 6.45 14.62 8.86
CA GLU A 214 7.36 13.48 9.08
C GLU A 214 8.84 13.90 9.16
N ASN A 215 9.25 15.00 8.51
CA ASN A 215 10.64 15.46 8.49
C ASN A 215 10.86 16.71 9.36
N THR A 216 10.76 16.58 10.68
CA THR A 216 11.07 17.66 11.63
C THR A 216 12.42 17.42 12.33
N LYS A 217 13.14 18.50 12.66
CA LYS A 217 14.35 18.42 13.49
C LYS A 217 14.04 18.15 14.98
N LYS A 218 12.81 18.43 15.42
CA LYS A 218 12.28 18.13 16.76
C LYS A 218 11.16 17.11 16.61
N LEU A 219 11.42 15.86 16.99
CA LEU A 219 10.42 14.78 16.98
C LEU A 219 9.37 15.06 18.07
N SER A 220 8.09 14.77 17.79
CA SER A 220 7.05 14.78 18.82
C SER A 220 7.36 13.75 19.91
N ILE A 221 6.79 13.91 21.11
CA ILE A 221 6.97 12.98 22.24
C ILE A 221 6.68 11.53 21.79
N SER A 222 5.60 11.32 21.03
CA SER A 222 5.23 10.03 20.44
C SER A 222 6.22 9.44 19.43
N ASN A 223 7.11 10.26 18.88
CA ASN A 223 8.14 9.88 17.92
C ASN A 223 9.56 9.83 18.52
N ARG A 224 9.76 10.29 19.77
CA ARG A 224 11.03 10.16 20.53
C ARG A 224 11.17 8.77 21.16
N ARG A 225 11.00 7.73 20.36
CA ARG A 225 10.91 6.32 20.82
C ARG A 225 12.24 5.74 21.33
N ASN A 226 13.33 6.46 21.13
CA ASN A 226 14.65 6.15 21.68
C ASN A 226 14.82 6.58 23.14
N GLU A 227 13.96 7.46 23.67
CA GLU A 227 14.01 7.86 25.07
C GLU A 227 13.33 6.82 25.95
N ILE A 228 14.09 6.18 26.84
CA ILE A 228 13.59 5.12 27.73
C ILE A 228 12.39 5.55 28.59
N ARG A 229 12.35 6.83 29.00
CA ARG A 229 11.23 7.42 29.74
C ARG A 229 9.90 7.24 29.04
N ASN A 230 9.85 7.38 27.71
CA ASN A 230 8.62 7.18 26.93
C ASN A 230 8.15 5.73 27.01
N PHE A 231 9.06 4.77 27.02
CA PHE A 231 8.68 3.36 27.17
C PHE A 231 8.20 3.05 28.59
N VAL A 232 8.89 3.58 29.61
CA VAL A 232 8.51 3.46 31.03
C VAL A 232 7.09 4.00 31.25
N ASP A 233 6.81 5.22 30.80
CA ASP A 233 5.50 5.83 30.96
C ASP A 233 4.41 5.02 30.24
N ARG A 234 4.68 4.51 29.03
CA ARG A 234 3.73 3.67 28.30
C ARG A 234 3.42 2.37 29.04
N VAL A 235 4.44 1.66 29.53
CA VAL A 235 4.25 0.45 30.33
C VAL A 235 3.45 0.77 31.59
N ARG A 236 3.75 1.88 32.26
CA ARG A 236 3.01 2.32 33.44
C ARG A 236 1.54 2.61 33.13
N ILE A 237 1.23 3.28 32.03
CA ILE A 237 -0.14 3.50 31.56
C ILE A 237 -0.85 2.17 31.30
N HIS A 238 -0.18 1.20 30.68
CA HIS A 238 -0.75 -0.12 30.45
C HIS A 238 -1.04 -0.90 31.74
N GLN A 239 -0.16 -0.79 32.76
CA GLN A 239 -0.42 -1.37 34.09
C GLN A 239 -1.65 -0.75 34.74
N LEU A 240 -1.81 0.58 34.64
CA LEU A 240 -3.00 1.27 35.16
C LEU A 240 -4.28 0.81 34.44
N ILE A 241 -4.24 0.60 33.12
CA ILE A 241 -5.37 0.03 32.37
C ILE A 241 -5.66 -1.41 32.84
N ASP A 242 -4.63 -2.22 33.12
CA ASP A 242 -4.82 -3.58 33.62
C ASP A 242 -5.48 -3.61 35.00
N ASP A 243 -5.15 -2.65 35.87
CA ASP A 243 -5.78 -2.51 37.17
C ASP A 243 -7.27 -2.13 37.05
N GLU A 244 -7.63 -1.23 36.11
CA GLU A 244 -9.03 -0.86 35.81
C GLU A 244 -9.83 -2.05 35.29
N LEU A 245 -9.27 -2.82 34.36
CA LEU A 245 -9.92 -4.00 33.79
C LEU A 245 -10.09 -5.10 34.84
N ARG A 246 -9.06 -5.33 35.67
CA ARG A 246 -9.11 -6.32 36.76
C ARG A 246 -10.13 -5.94 37.82
N ALA A 247 -10.19 -4.67 38.22
CA ALA A 247 -11.16 -4.18 39.19
C ALA A 247 -12.62 -4.38 38.75
N ARG A 248 -12.86 -4.44 37.44
CA ARG A 248 -14.18 -4.65 36.83
C ARG A 248 -14.47 -6.10 36.45
N GLY A 249 -13.50 -7.01 36.60
CA GLY A 249 -13.63 -8.41 36.20
C GLY A 249 -13.59 -8.64 34.68
N GLU A 250 -13.05 -7.69 33.91
CA GLU A 250 -13.06 -7.69 32.44
C GLU A 250 -11.92 -8.53 31.84
N VAL A 251 -11.99 -9.86 32.03
CA VAL A 251 -10.91 -10.80 31.64
C VAL A 251 -10.67 -10.81 30.13
N GLU A 252 -11.73 -10.87 29.32
CA GLU A 252 -11.61 -10.97 27.86
C GLU A 252 -11.15 -9.65 27.22
N LEU A 253 -11.59 -8.50 27.74
CA LEU A 253 -11.06 -7.20 27.33
C LEU A 253 -9.58 -7.05 27.68
N LYS A 254 -9.16 -7.56 28.85
CA LYS A 254 -7.74 -7.58 29.23
C LYS A 254 -6.94 -8.45 28.27
N LEU A 255 -7.41 -9.65 27.92
CA LEU A 255 -6.75 -10.50 26.93
C LEU A 255 -6.53 -9.78 25.58
N LEU A 256 -7.57 -9.13 25.06
CA LEU A 256 -7.49 -8.39 23.79
C LEU A 256 -6.50 -7.21 23.87
N LYS A 257 -6.45 -6.55 25.02
CA LYS A 257 -5.53 -5.46 25.31
C LYS A 257 -4.08 -5.94 25.48
N ASP A 258 -3.86 -7.11 26.09
CA ASP A 258 -2.56 -7.77 26.18
C ASP A 258 -2.06 -8.17 24.78
N ARG A 259 -2.95 -8.73 23.94
CA ARG A 259 -2.64 -9.07 22.55
C ARG A 259 -2.26 -7.83 21.73
N LYS A 260 -3.02 -6.72 21.89
CA LYS A 260 -2.69 -5.42 21.29
C LYS A 260 -1.31 -4.93 21.76
N PHE A 261 -0.97 -5.08 23.04
CA PHE A 261 0.32 -4.65 23.55
C PHE A 261 1.47 -5.38 22.84
N ILE A 262 1.38 -6.71 22.72
CA ILE A 262 2.37 -7.55 22.02
C ILE A 262 2.48 -7.17 20.55
N GLN A 263 1.35 -7.07 19.84
CA GLN A 263 1.35 -6.85 18.39
C GLN A 263 1.69 -5.41 17.98
N HIS A 264 1.42 -4.42 18.84
CA HIS A 264 1.50 -3.01 18.49
C HIS A 264 2.41 -2.23 19.44
N ASP A 265 2.05 -2.11 20.71
CA ASP A 265 2.69 -1.16 21.64
C ASP A 265 4.15 -1.51 21.91
N LEU A 266 4.49 -2.79 22.10
CA LEU A 266 5.86 -3.27 22.26
C LEU A 266 6.66 -3.07 20.96
N VAL A 267 6.07 -3.43 19.82
CA VAL A 267 6.71 -3.37 18.49
C VAL A 267 7.19 -1.97 18.14
N LEU A 268 6.47 -0.92 18.57
CA LEU A 268 6.87 0.48 18.35
C LEU A 268 8.29 0.80 18.87
N TYR A 269 8.71 0.13 19.94
CA TYR A 269 10.02 0.33 20.59
C TYR A 269 11.05 -0.72 20.16
N LEU A 270 10.62 -1.92 19.77
CA LEU A 270 11.50 -2.93 19.20
C LEU A 270 12.24 -2.42 17.95
N TRP A 271 11.62 -1.54 17.15
CA TRP A 271 12.23 -1.01 15.92
C TRP A 271 13.57 -0.29 16.13
N GLY A 272 13.75 0.37 17.27
CA GLY A 272 14.97 1.12 17.59
C GLY A 272 16.03 0.29 18.33
N LEU A 273 15.61 -0.81 18.96
CA LEU A 273 16.43 -1.61 19.87
C LEU A 273 17.77 -2.10 19.27
N PRO A 274 17.86 -2.53 18.00
CA PRO A 274 19.14 -2.95 17.41
C PRO A 274 20.18 -1.84 17.28
N PHE A 275 19.76 -0.57 17.31
CA PHE A 275 20.63 0.60 17.14
C PHE A 275 21.01 1.28 18.46
N GLN A 276 20.47 0.78 19.58
CA GLN A 276 20.75 1.30 20.92
C GLN A 276 22.06 0.75 21.49
N THR A 277 22.58 1.37 22.55
CA THR A 277 23.73 0.84 23.31
C THR A 277 23.31 -0.39 24.12
N GLU A 278 24.27 -1.14 24.66
CA GLU A 278 23.97 -2.25 25.57
C GLU A 278 23.22 -1.78 26.83
N GLU A 279 23.65 -0.67 27.42
CA GLU A 279 22.99 -0.06 28.59
C GLU A 279 21.53 0.35 28.30
N GLU A 280 21.27 0.93 27.13
CA GLU A 280 19.91 1.29 26.70
C GLU A 280 19.03 0.05 26.49
N ARG A 281 19.59 -1.02 25.91
CA ARG A 281 18.88 -2.31 25.77
C ARG A 281 18.58 -2.94 27.11
N ASP A 282 19.52 -2.90 28.05
CA ASP A 282 19.31 -3.38 29.43
C ASP A 282 18.15 -2.63 30.09
N GLY A 283 18.15 -1.29 29.97
CA GLY A 283 17.07 -0.46 30.47
C GLY A 283 15.71 -0.83 29.87
N PHE A 284 15.66 -1.09 28.56
CA PHE A 284 14.42 -1.53 27.89
C PHE A 284 13.92 -2.88 28.43
N ILE A 285 14.80 -3.89 28.51
CA ILE A 285 14.43 -5.24 28.97
C ILE A 285 14.00 -5.22 30.43
N ALA A 286 14.70 -4.46 31.29
CA ALA A 286 14.36 -4.30 32.71
C ALA A 286 12.95 -3.74 32.95
N VAL A 287 12.43 -2.94 32.00
CA VAL A 287 11.08 -2.37 32.06
C VAL A 287 10.06 -3.29 31.39
N ALA A 288 10.39 -3.87 30.24
CA ALA A 288 9.47 -4.68 29.44
C ALA A 288 9.15 -6.02 30.12
N ARG A 289 10.19 -6.71 30.62
CA ARG A 289 10.08 -8.09 31.11
C ARG A 289 9.10 -8.23 32.29
N PRO A 290 9.20 -7.45 33.38
CA PRO A 290 8.25 -7.58 34.50
C PRO A 290 6.80 -7.35 34.08
N TYR A 291 6.58 -6.53 33.05
CA TYR A 291 5.25 -6.29 32.53
C TYR A 291 4.73 -7.43 31.66
N LEU A 292 5.59 -8.01 30.80
CA LEU A 292 5.27 -9.18 30.00
C LEU A 292 4.90 -10.41 30.86
N GLU A 293 5.52 -10.55 32.03
CA GLU A 293 5.20 -11.60 33.02
C GLU A 293 3.74 -11.49 33.54
N THR A 294 3.10 -10.32 33.43
CA THR A 294 1.71 -10.11 33.89
C THR A 294 0.64 -10.31 32.82
N LEU A 295 1.04 -10.56 31.57
CA LEU A 295 0.10 -10.74 30.47
C LEU A 295 -0.48 -12.15 30.47
N ASP A 296 -1.71 -12.28 29.96
CA ASP A 296 -2.32 -13.60 29.77
C ASP A 296 -1.51 -14.41 28.73
N PRO A 297 -1.07 -15.66 29.02
CA PRO A 297 -0.35 -16.50 28.06
C PRO A 297 -1.10 -16.72 26.74
N ARG A 298 -2.44 -16.67 26.74
CA ARG A 298 -3.27 -16.70 25.51
C ARG A 298 -2.92 -15.55 24.58
N ALA A 299 -2.54 -14.38 25.10
CA ALA A 299 -2.19 -13.22 24.29
C ALA A 299 -0.97 -13.48 23.39
N PHE A 300 0.00 -14.27 23.86
CA PHE A 300 1.16 -14.67 23.05
C PHE A 300 0.76 -15.62 21.91
N ARG A 301 -0.19 -16.53 22.16
CA ARG A 301 -0.68 -17.50 21.17
C ARG A 301 -1.55 -16.86 20.09
N GLU A 302 -2.39 -15.90 20.49
CA GLU A 302 -3.31 -15.21 19.58
C GLU A 302 -2.65 -14.01 18.89
N ALA A 303 -1.52 -13.53 19.40
CA ALA A 303 -0.76 -12.49 18.75
C ALA A 303 -0.20 -12.98 17.41
N ASN A 304 0.16 -12.02 16.54
CA ASN A 304 0.87 -12.36 15.32
C ASN A 304 2.19 -13.01 15.71
N GLN A 305 2.53 -14.13 15.07
CA GLN A 305 3.60 -15.01 15.52
C GLN A 305 4.94 -14.30 15.72
N ILE A 306 5.36 -13.38 14.83
CA ILE A 306 6.67 -12.72 15.00
C ILE A 306 6.69 -11.71 16.14
N PRO A 307 5.71 -10.80 16.30
CA PRO A 307 5.58 -10.03 17.53
C PRO A 307 5.52 -10.89 18.80
N ALA A 308 4.84 -12.05 18.75
CA ALA A 308 4.78 -12.98 19.87
C ALA A 308 6.16 -13.59 20.21
N ILE A 309 6.90 -14.04 19.19
CA ILE A 309 8.29 -14.52 19.33
C ILE A 309 9.16 -13.43 19.94
N ALA A 310 9.10 -12.20 19.42
CA ALA A 310 9.90 -11.10 19.94
C ALA A 310 9.53 -10.78 21.41
N ALA A 311 8.24 -10.75 21.75
CA ALA A 311 7.78 -10.54 23.13
C ALA A 311 8.25 -11.68 24.06
N TYR A 312 8.15 -12.92 23.61
CA TYR A 312 8.60 -14.09 24.37
C TYR A 312 10.12 -14.06 24.60
N LEU A 313 10.91 -13.68 23.60
CA LEU A 313 12.36 -13.58 23.73
C LEU A 313 12.78 -12.40 24.63
N VAL A 314 12.02 -11.30 24.66
CA VAL A 314 12.20 -10.25 25.69
C VAL A 314 11.86 -10.78 27.08
N LEU A 315 10.77 -11.54 27.22
CA LEU A 315 10.37 -12.17 28.48
C LEU A 315 11.46 -13.11 29.03
N ARG A 316 12.16 -13.82 28.14
CA ARG A 316 13.27 -14.73 28.50
C ARG A 316 14.66 -14.06 28.53
N ASP A 317 14.77 -12.77 28.21
CA ASP A 317 16.05 -12.06 28.02
C ASP A 317 17.01 -12.78 27.04
N ASP A 318 16.45 -13.39 25.99
CA ASP A 318 17.23 -14.06 24.95
C ASP A 318 17.53 -13.09 23.80
N ARG A 319 18.58 -12.31 24.01
CA ARG A 319 19.00 -11.24 23.10
C ARG A 319 19.49 -11.77 21.76
N ALA A 320 20.20 -12.89 21.78
CA ALA A 320 20.79 -13.48 20.58
C ALA A 320 19.70 -13.86 19.56
N ASN A 321 18.58 -14.40 20.03
CA ASN A 321 17.46 -14.77 19.17
C ASN A 321 16.45 -13.62 18.97
N LEU A 322 16.40 -12.64 19.89
CA LEU A 322 15.53 -11.47 19.78
C LEU A 322 15.92 -10.56 18.60
N ILE A 323 17.21 -10.31 18.39
CA ILE A 323 17.67 -9.41 17.32
C ILE A 323 17.22 -9.90 15.93
N PRO A 324 17.38 -11.20 15.57
CA PRO A 324 16.77 -11.76 14.37
C PRO A 324 15.26 -11.55 14.29
N ALA A 325 14.52 -11.69 15.39
CA ALA A 325 13.07 -11.54 15.39
C ALA A 325 12.67 -10.10 15.09
N ILE A 326 13.37 -9.13 15.68
CA ILE A 326 13.20 -7.71 15.41
C ILE A 326 13.54 -7.38 13.95
N ASP A 327 14.63 -7.94 13.42
CA ASP A 327 15.00 -7.74 12.02
C ASP A 327 13.93 -8.30 11.07
N PHE A 328 13.30 -9.43 11.39
CA PHE A 328 12.16 -9.94 10.62
C PHE A 328 10.94 -9.02 10.69
N VAL A 329 10.66 -8.41 11.85
CA VAL A 329 9.61 -7.38 12.00
C VAL A 329 9.89 -6.18 11.09
N LEU A 330 11.14 -5.72 11.03
CA LEU A 330 11.57 -4.56 10.24
C LEU A 330 11.63 -4.88 8.74
N ASN A 331 12.04 -6.10 8.39
CA ASN A 331 12.32 -6.56 7.04
C ASN A 331 11.55 -7.86 6.78
N ARG A 332 10.23 -7.76 6.60
CA ARG A 332 9.39 -8.93 6.30
C ARG A 332 9.99 -9.79 5.19
N ASN A 333 10.00 -11.11 5.40
CA ASN A 333 10.59 -12.13 4.53
C ASN A 333 12.14 -12.23 4.57
N LYS A 334 12.82 -11.42 5.40
CA LYS A 334 14.26 -11.56 5.64
C LYS A 334 14.49 -12.53 6.79
N ILE A 335 15.04 -13.70 6.49
CA ILE A 335 15.37 -14.71 7.51
C ILE A 335 16.79 -14.43 7.98
N THR A 336 16.94 -14.05 9.25
CA THR A 336 18.23 -13.86 9.94
C THR A 336 18.49 -14.88 11.02
N SER A 337 17.45 -15.62 11.47
CA SER A 337 17.64 -16.73 12.40
C SER A 337 18.13 -17.98 11.63
N PRO A 338 19.08 -18.75 12.17
CA PRO A 338 19.45 -20.06 11.62
C PRO A 338 18.30 -21.06 11.68
N LEU A 339 17.27 -20.80 12.49
CA LEU A 339 16.18 -21.74 12.82
C LEU A 339 16.70 -23.05 13.42
N HIS A 340 15.82 -23.79 14.05
CA HIS A 340 16.15 -25.08 14.66
C HIS A 340 15.15 -26.14 14.21
N VAL A 341 15.62 -27.35 13.95
CA VAL A 341 14.77 -28.49 13.59
C VAL A 341 14.81 -29.51 14.71
N GLU A 342 13.64 -29.88 15.23
CA GLU A 342 13.47 -30.96 16.19
C GLU A 342 12.33 -31.85 15.70
N GLY A 343 12.65 -33.06 15.24
CA GLY A 343 11.69 -33.95 14.60
C GLY A 343 11.21 -33.40 13.24
N ASP A 344 9.89 -33.26 13.10
CA ASP A 344 9.20 -32.70 11.93
C ASP A 344 8.92 -31.20 12.05
N ARG A 345 9.25 -30.58 13.18
CA ARG A 345 8.96 -29.16 13.47
C ARG A 345 10.19 -28.28 13.32
N VAL A 346 9.92 -27.04 12.91
CA VAL A 346 10.92 -25.99 12.80
C VAL A 346 10.61 -24.87 13.78
N TYR A 347 11.58 -24.58 14.63
CA TYR A 347 11.51 -23.57 15.67
C TYR A 347 12.39 -22.37 15.34
N TRP A 348 12.04 -21.21 15.89
CA TRP A 348 12.80 -19.98 15.75
C TRP A 348 14.24 -20.12 16.27
N CYS A 349 14.41 -20.84 17.38
CA CYS A 349 15.70 -21.20 17.96
C CYS A 349 15.59 -22.52 18.73
N ALA A 350 16.74 -23.10 19.10
CA ALA A 350 16.79 -24.32 19.91
C ALA A 350 16.50 -24.10 21.40
N GLY A 351 16.60 -22.85 21.86
CA GLY A 351 16.37 -22.49 23.25
C GLY A 351 14.89 -22.44 23.60
N HIS A 352 14.59 -22.69 24.88
CA HIS A 352 13.26 -22.53 25.48
C HIS A 352 12.16 -23.50 24.98
N LEU A 353 12.54 -24.62 24.35
CA LEU A 353 11.60 -25.66 23.91
C LEU A 353 11.13 -26.59 25.03
N ASP A 354 11.73 -26.44 26.22
CA ASP A 354 11.32 -27.05 27.50
C ASP A 354 10.17 -26.30 28.18
N ASP A 355 9.94 -25.03 27.81
CA ASP A 355 8.77 -24.26 28.23
C ASP A 355 7.59 -24.51 27.28
N GLU A 356 6.41 -24.80 27.82
CA GLU A 356 5.22 -25.07 27.01
C GLU A 356 4.82 -23.85 26.15
N LEU A 357 4.89 -22.64 26.73
CA LEU A 357 4.59 -21.41 26.01
C LEU A 357 5.64 -21.14 24.93
N GLY A 358 6.93 -21.27 25.28
CA GLY A 358 8.04 -21.16 24.34
C GLY A 358 7.92 -22.12 23.16
N ARG A 359 7.64 -23.40 23.42
CA ARG A 359 7.48 -24.42 22.37
C ARG A 359 6.35 -24.08 21.41
N GLN A 360 5.27 -23.47 21.87
CA GLN A 360 4.15 -23.07 21.00
C GLN A 360 4.44 -21.77 20.23
N VAL A 361 5.02 -20.77 20.90
CA VAL A 361 5.27 -19.44 20.30
C VAL A 361 6.42 -19.48 19.30
N LEU A 362 7.47 -20.27 19.58
CA LEU A 362 8.67 -20.36 18.75
C LEU A 362 8.50 -21.31 17.57
N ASP A 363 7.42 -22.09 17.49
CA ASP A 363 7.15 -22.97 16.35
C ASP A 363 6.82 -22.11 15.12
N VAL A 364 7.65 -22.21 14.08
CA VAL A 364 7.55 -21.47 12.81
C VAL A 364 7.43 -22.41 11.61
N THR A 365 7.01 -23.66 11.84
CA THR A 365 6.92 -24.72 10.83
C THR A 365 6.12 -24.26 9.61
N ASP A 366 4.91 -23.72 9.83
CA ASP A 366 3.94 -23.42 8.76
C ASP A 366 3.92 -21.97 8.28
N THR A 367 4.70 -21.09 8.93
CA THR A 367 4.52 -19.63 8.80
C THR A 367 5.67 -18.92 8.12
N MET A 368 6.86 -19.54 8.13
CA MET A 368 8.06 -18.95 7.58
C MET A 368 8.34 -19.47 6.18
N PRO A 369 8.78 -18.62 5.23
CA PRO A 369 9.00 -19.03 3.85
C PRO A 369 10.27 -19.87 3.64
N TRP A 370 10.86 -20.48 4.68
CA TRP A 370 12.17 -21.15 4.62
C TRP A 370 12.23 -22.34 3.65
N THR A 371 11.06 -22.93 3.32
CA THR A 371 10.89 -23.98 2.31
C THR A 371 10.91 -23.48 0.87
N LYS A 372 10.77 -22.16 0.64
CA LYS A 372 10.77 -21.58 -0.71
C LYS A 372 12.13 -21.77 -1.42
N PRO A 373 12.19 -21.67 -2.77
CA PRO A 373 13.45 -21.70 -3.51
C PRO A 373 14.43 -20.65 -3.01
N LEU A 374 15.74 -20.98 -2.97
CA LEU A 374 16.78 -20.11 -2.42
C LEU A 374 16.79 -18.72 -3.08
N SER A 375 16.48 -18.64 -4.38
CA SER A 375 16.39 -17.41 -5.16
C SER A 375 15.28 -16.45 -4.71
N SER A 376 14.25 -16.97 -4.05
CA SER A 376 13.16 -16.18 -3.49
C SER A 376 13.36 -15.83 -2.01
N LEU A 377 14.31 -16.49 -1.35
CA LEU A 377 14.66 -16.23 0.03
C LEU A 377 15.51 -14.96 0.16
N TRP A 378 15.20 -14.18 1.18
CA TRP A 378 16.05 -13.06 1.56
C TRP A 378 16.85 -13.45 2.78
N LEU A 379 18.01 -14.07 2.54
CA LEU A 379 18.89 -14.50 3.63
C LEU A 379 19.59 -13.30 4.26
N GLY A 380 19.61 -13.28 5.59
CA GLY A 380 20.40 -12.38 6.39
C GLY A 380 21.88 -12.47 6.03
N ASN A 381 22.50 -11.32 5.76
CA ASN A 381 23.93 -11.19 5.50
C ASN A 381 24.53 -10.13 6.42
N GLU A 382 25.12 -10.57 7.52
CA GLU A 382 25.70 -9.70 8.55
C GLU A 382 27.15 -9.34 8.21
N LEU A 383 27.49 -8.06 8.36
CA LEU A 383 28.86 -7.56 8.30
C LEU A 383 29.55 -7.82 9.64
N THR A 384 30.48 -8.78 9.70
CA THR A 384 31.18 -9.15 10.93
C THR A 384 32.48 -8.37 11.13
N SER A 385 33.13 -7.94 10.06
CA SER A 385 34.28 -7.04 10.16
C SER A 385 34.42 -6.14 8.94
N VAL A 386 34.93 -4.94 9.17
CA VAL A 386 35.27 -3.99 8.11
C VAL A 386 36.51 -3.20 8.51
N SER A 387 37.42 -3.00 7.55
CA SER A 387 38.60 -2.16 7.71
C SER A 387 38.91 -1.43 6.41
N SER A 388 39.61 -0.30 6.51
CA SER A 388 39.96 0.56 5.38
C SER A 388 41.45 0.87 5.41
N ALA A 389 42.16 0.66 4.30
CA ALA A 389 43.58 1.05 4.18
C ALA A 389 43.94 1.35 2.72
N GLY A 390 44.64 2.46 2.48
CA GLY A 390 45.24 2.77 1.16
C GLY A 390 44.25 2.85 -0.01
N GLY A 391 42.99 3.23 0.22
CA GLY A 391 41.93 3.25 -0.80
C GLY A 391 41.13 1.96 -0.94
N MET A 392 41.56 0.90 -0.26
CA MET A 392 40.90 -0.39 -0.21
C MET A 392 40.00 -0.52 1.01
N VAL A 393 38.81 -1.09 0.82
CA VAL A 393 37.97 -1.61 1.91
C VAL A 393 38.06 -3.12 1.94
N ARG A 394 38.32 -3.68 3.13
CA ARG A 394 38.22 -5.11 3.41
C ARG A 394 37.01 -5.36 4.28
N MET A 395 36.17 -6.30 3.86
CA MET A 395 34.92 -6.63 4.52
C MET A 395 34.81 -8.15 4.67
N THR A 396 34.33 -8.58 5.83
CA THR A 396 33.95 -9.97 6.10
C THR A 396 32.51 -9.98 6.56
N GLY A 397 31.77 -10.99 6.16
CA GLY A 397 30.42 -11.18 6.66
C GLY A 397 29.97 -12.62 6.64
N VAL A 398 28.80 -12.85 7.23
CA VAL A 398 28.18 -14.17 7.39
C VAL A 398 26.77 -14.11 6.80
N ILE A 399 26.48 -15.01 5.88
CA ILE A 399 25.14 -15.25 5.38
C ILE A 399 24.55 -16.41 6.17
N VAL A 400 23.35 -16.20 6.75
CA VAL A 400 22.67 -17.26 7.48
C VAL A 400 22.26 -18.40 6.54
N ASN A 401 22.40 -19.64 7.00
CA ASN A 401 21.98 -20.84 6.28
C ASN A 401 20.86 -21.53 7.05
N PRO A 402 19.60 -21.07 6.91
CA PRO A 402 18.50 -21.54 7.75
C PRO A 402 18.30 -23.05 7.55
N VAL A 403 18.22 -23.80 8.64
CA VAL A 403 18.09 -25.26 8.69
C VAL A 403 19.06 -26.03 7.76
N GLY A 404 20.22 -25.45 7.45
CA GLY A 404 21.20 -26.08 6.55
C GLY A 404 20.74 -26.22 5.10
N ARG A 405 19.81 -25.38 4.61
CA ARG A 405 19.26 -25.41 3.23
C ARG A 405 20.32 -25.44 2.14
N ILE A 406 21.47 -24.82 2.37
CA ILE A 406 22.63 -24.85 1.50
C ILE A 406 23.57 -25.92 2.05
N GLY A 407 23.59 -27.09 1.39
CA GLY A 407 24.39 -28.24 1.81
C GLY A 407 25.90 -27.95 1.73
N PRO A 408 26.74 -28.65 2.52
CA PRO A 408 28.18 -28.37 2.60
C PRO A 408 28.95 -28.60 1.30
N GLU A 409 28.41 -29.45 0.40
CA GLU A 409 29.00 -29.76 -0.91
C GLU A 409 28.57 -28.79 -2.03
N ALA A 410 27.72 -27.80 -1.71
CA ALA A 410 27.20 -26.85 -2.69
C ALA A 410 28.31 -25.98 -3.28
N LYS A 411 28.29 -25.76 -4.60
CA LYS A 411 29.25 -24.89 -5.27
C LYS A 411 28.85 -23.43 -5.08
N LEU A 412 29.66 -22.71 -4.31
CA LEU A 412 29.44 -21.30 -4.00
C LEU A 412 30.30 -20.37 -4.86
N SER A 413 29.67 -19.29 -5.34
CA SER A 413 30.38 -18.11 -5.83
C SER A 413 29.59 -16.85 -5.49
N ALA A 414 30.24 -15.69 -5.37
CA ALA A 414 29.54 -14.45 -5.06
C ALA A 414 30.19 -13.21 -5.66
N HIS A 415 29.39 -12.17 -5.85
CA HIS A 415 29.87 -10.84 -6.21
C HIS A 415 29.03 -9.75 -5.53
N PHE A 416 29.66 -8.62 -5.27
CA PHE A 416 29.00 -7.39 -4.87
C PHE A 416 28.42 -6.64 -6.05
N GLU A 417 27.24 -6.06 -5.86
CA GLU A 417 26.66 -5.01 -6.68
C GLU A 417 26.62 -3.70 -5.88
N PHE A 418 27.22 -2.64 -6.41
CA PHE A 418 27.14 -1.28 -5.88
C PHE A 418 26.20 -0.47 -6.76
N LEU A 419 25.12 0.06 -6.19
CA LEU A 419 24.04 0.72 -6.94
C LEU A 419 23.79 2.14 -6.44
N PRO A 420 23.67 3.15 -7.31
CA PRO A 420 23.26 4.48 -6.87
C PRO A 420 21.80 4.45 -6.38
N ARG A 421 21.53 5.05 -5.23
CA ARG A 421 20.20 5.01 -4.57
C ARG A 421 19.08 5.62 -5.42
N ARG A 422 19.40 6.53 -6.34
CA ARG A 422 18.41 7.07 -7.30
C ARG A 422 18.17 6.06 -8.42
N LYS A 423 16.96 5.47 -8.45
CA LYS A 423 16.55 4.47 -9.46
C LYS A 423 16.85 4.86 -10.91
N LYS A 424 16.76 6.15 -11.27
CA LYS A 424 17.07 6.64 -12.63
C LYS A 424 18.54 6.51 -13.04
N LEU A 425 19.43 6.30 -12.06
CA LEU A 425 20.87 6.14 -12.24
C LEU A 425 21.30 4.67 -12.12
N ALA A 426 20.37 3.73 -11.94
CA ALA A 426 20.66 2.29 -11.81
C ALA A 426 21.57 1.70 -12.91
N PRO A 427 21.56 2.18 -14.18
CA PRO A 427 22.52 1.73 -15.19
C PRO A 427 24.00 1.99 -14.86
N LEU A 428 24.31 2.82 -13.85
CA LEU A 428 25.68 3.06 -13.37
C LEU A 428 26.14 2.04 -12.32
N ALA A 429 25.35 1.01 -12.02
CA ALA A 429 25.72 -0.02 -11.06
C ALA A 429 26.98 -0.78 -11.51
N VAL A 430 27.83 -1.14 -10.55
CA VAL A 430 29.10 -1.83 -10.79
C VAL A 430 29.18 -3.12 -9.99
N ARG A 431 29.84 -4.14 -10.56
CA ARG A 431 29.99 -5.48 -9.96
C ARG A 431 31.44 -5.78 -9.61
N ARG A 432 31.67 -6.40 -8.45
CA ARG A 432 33.00 -6.89 -8.04
C ARG A 432 32.92 -8.27 -7.41
N PRO A 433 33.77 -9.23 -7.81
CA PRO A 433 33.75 -10.57 -7.23
C PRO A 433 34.11 -10.52 -5.74
N VAL A 434 33.54 -11.44 -4.97
CA VAL A 434 33.97 -11.72 -3.60
C VAL A 434 35.27 -12.54 -3.66
N ARG A 435 36.22 -12.28 -2.75
CA ARG A 435 37.54 -12.92 -2.75
C ARG A 435 37.46 -14.38 -2.32
N SER A 436 36.70 -14.67 -1.26
CA SER A 436 36.46 -16.03 -0.79
C SER A 436 35.02 -16.15 -0.26
N ILE A 437 34.40 -17.32 -0.47
CA ILE A 437 33.11 -17.68 0.10
C ILE A 437 33.14 -19.16 0.49
N ARG A 438 32.75 -19.50 1.72
CA ARG A 438 32.90 -20.85 2.27
C ARG A 438 31.84 -21.17 3.32
N HIS A 439 31.55 -22.45 3.48
CA HIS A 439 30.71 -22.95 4.57
C HIS A 439 31.43 -22.92 5.91
N THR A 440 30.71 -22.55 6.98
CA THR A 440 31.12 -22.66 8.38
C THR A 440 29.95 -23.18 9.22
N PRO A 441 30.18 -23.60 10.48
CA PRO A 441 29.08 -23.97 11.39
C PRO A 441 28.07 -22.83 11.60
N ASP A 442 28.54 -21.58 11.56
CA ASP A 442 27.72 -20.39 11.80
C ASP A 442 26.99 -19.87 10.55
N GLY A 443 27.20 -20.50 9.38
CA GLY A 443 26.57 -20.10 8.12
C GLY A 443 27.53 -20.14 6.92
N ILE A 444 27.42 -19.15 6.04
CA ILE A 444 28.28 -18.99 4.87
C ILE A 444 29.10 -17.71 5.03
N VAL A 445 30.40 -17.87 5.27
CA VAL A 445 31.34 -16.77 5.44
C VAL A 445 31.83 -16.29 4.08
N TRP A 446 31.85 -14.98 3.89
CA TRP A 446 32.47 -14.35 2.73
C TRP A 446 33.52 -13.31 3.15
N GLU A 447 34.56 -13.17 2.33
CA GLU A 447 35.58 -12.13 2.47
C GLU A 447 35.72 -11.39 1.15
N ALA A 448 35.81 -10.06 1.21
CA ALA A 448 36.01 -9.23 0.04
C ALA A 448 36.96 -8.08 0.28
N GLU A 449 37.62 -7.67 -0.79
CA GLU A 449 38.56 -6.57 -0.82
C GLU A 449 38.27 -5.74 -2.08
N VAL A 450 37.92 -4.46 -1.90
CA VAL A 450 37.42 -3.60 -2.97
C VAL A 450 38.13 -2.26 -2.95
N ASP A 451 38.71 -1.87 -4.09
CA ASP A 451 39.16 -0.49 -4.33
C ASP A 451 37.93 0.35 -4.69
N LEU A 452 37.47 1.21 -3.79
CA LEU A 452 36.29 2.02 -4.05
C LEU A 452 36.55 3.12 -5.08
N ALA A 453 37.75 3.68 -5.13
CA ALA A 453 38.11 4.77 -6.03
C ALA A 453 38.13 4.31 -7.49
N ASP A 454 38.54 3.07 -7.74
CA ASP A 454 38.56 2.45 -9.06
C ASP A 454 37.27 1.67 -9.38
N THR A 455 36.44 1.39 -8.38
CA THR A 455 35.14 0.70 -8.57
C THR A 455 34.00 1.68 -8.81
N ILE A 456 33.84 2.69 -7.95
CA ILE A 456 32.69 3.60 -7.96
C ILE A 456 33.13 4.98 -8.45
N HIS A 457 32.52 5.41 -9.56
CA HIS A 457 32.80 6.72 -10.18
C HIS A 457 31.55 7.61 -10.11
N PRO A 458 31.28 8.26 -8.97
CA PRO A 458 30.04 9.01 -8.77
C PRO A 458 29.98 10.23 -9.66
N ILE A 459 28.79 10.71 -9.98
CA ILE A 459 28.58 11.98 -10.67
C ILE A 459 28.85 13.13 -9.70
N GLY A 460 28.48 12.97 -8.41
CA GLY A 460 28.90 13.81 -7.29
C GLY A 460 27.76 14.62 -6.63
N LEU A 461 26.80 15.10 -7.41
CA LEU A 461 25.70 15.96 -6.91
C LEU A 461 24.34 15.25 -6.85
N ILE A 462 24.20 14.16 -7.61
CA ILE A 462 22.90 13.50 -7.86
C ILE A 462 22.87 12.04 -7.42
N ASP A 463 24.01 11.49 -7.04
CA ASP A 463 24.22 10.11 -6.57
C ASP A 463 25.12 10.09 -5.32
N PRO A 464 24.77 10.87 -4.27
CA PRO A 464 25.62 10.97 -3.08
C PRO A 464 25.67 9.66 -2.29
N VAL A 465 24.73 8.72 -2.50
CA VAL A 465 24.67 7.47 -1.75
C VAL A 465 24.56 6.27 -2.68
N TRP A 466 25.40 5.28 -2.42
CA TRP A 466 25.50 4.02 -3.13
C TRP A 466 25.19 2.85 -2.19
N ASP A 467 24.15 2.09 -2.52
CA ASP A 467 23.71 0.91 -1.78
C ASP A 467 24.50 -0.33 -2.21
N VAL A 468 24.66 -1.29 -1.29
CA VAL A 468 25.45 -2.52 -1.50
C VAL A 468 24.56 -3.75 -1.46
N ARG A 469 24.77 -4.68 -2.39
CA ARG A 469 24.14 -6.01 -2.40
C ARG A 469 25.18 -7.07 -2.66
N LEU A 470 24.98 -8.27 -2.12
CA LEU A 470 25.78 -9.44 -2.45
C LEU A 470 24.88 -10.45 -3.18
N ILE A 471 25.28 -10.80 -4.39
CA ILE A 471 24.63 -11.84 -5.20
C ILE A 471 25.48 -13.11 -5.08
N MET A 472 24.93 -14.10 -4.38
CA MET A 472 25.51 -15.42 -4.21
C MET A 472 24.92 -16.36 -5.25
N SER A 473 25.72 -17.25 -5.83
CA SER A 473 25.30 -18.35 -6.66
C SER A 473 25.55 -19.64 -5.89
N VAL A 474 24.52 -20.47 -5.76
CA VAL A 474 24.53 -21.79 -5.12
C VAL A 474 24.15 -22.81 -6.18
N ASP A 475 25.08 -23.63 -6.65
CA ASP A 475 24.85 -24.63 -7.71
C ASP A 475 24.16 -24.07 -8.98
N GLY A 476 24.39 -22.77 -9.26
CA GLY A 476 23.81 -22.04 -10.39
C GLY A 476 22.54 -21.22 -10.07
N GLU A 477 21.90 -21.44 -8.92
CA GLU A 477 20.78 -20.62 -8.44
C GLU A 477 21.28 -19.33 -7.78
N LYS A 478 20.68 -18.18 -8.10
CA LYS A 478 21.10 -16.87 -7.58
C LYS A 478 20.29 -16.45 -6.35
N VAL A 479 20.99 -16.18 -5.26
CA VAL A 479 20.45 -15.63 -4.01
C VAL A 479 20.90 -14.18 -3.84
N THR A 480 19.94 -13.26 -3.71
CA THR A 480 20.23 -11.85 -3.49
C THR A 480 20.15 -11.52 -2.01
N THR A 481 21.26 -11.05 -1.44
CA THR A 481 21.34 -10.61 -0.05
C THR A 481 21.74 -9.14 0.05
N ARG A 482 21.44 -8.52 1.19
CA ARG A 482 21.93 -7.18 1.54
C ARG A 482 22.78 -7.26 2.78
N VAL A 483 23.96 -6.68 2.71
CA VAL A 483 24.85 -6.56 3.85
C VAL A 483 24.22 -5.63 4.87
N PHE A 484 24.04 -6.12 6.10
CA PHE A 484 23.52 -5.35 7.22
C PHE A 484 24.53 -5.33 8.37
N GLY A 485 24.40 -4.34 9.26
CA GLY A 485 25.20 -4.20 10.47
C GLY A 485 24.55 -3.20 11.41
N THR A 486 25.08 -3.07 12.63
CA THR A 486 24.58 -2.13 13.64
C THR A 486 25.33 -0.80 13.61
N SER A 487 26.65 -0.82 13.42
CA SER A 487 27.49 0.36 13.29
C SER A 487 28.74 0.09 12.44
N ILE A 488 29.43 1.16 12.03
CA ILE A 488 30.77 1.08 11.43
C ILE A 488 31.79 1.46 12.52
N PRO A 489 32.83 0.65 12.76
CA PRO A 489 33.85 0.97 13.76
C PRO A 489 34.55 2.30 13.47
N GLU A 490 34.85 3.08 14.51
CA GLU A 490 35.46 4.41 14.38
C GLU A 490 36.83 4.41 13.69
N HIS A 491 37.56 3.29 13.75
CA HIS A 491 38.86 3.16 13.10
C HIS A 491 38.78 3.07 11.57
N VAL A 492 37.59 2.85 11.00
CA VAL A 492 37.37 2.83 9.54
C VAL A 492 37.40 4.27 9.02
N GLN A 493 38.46 4.57 8.28
CA GLN A 493 38.69 5.89 7.69
C GLN A 493 37.94 6.05 6.36
N PRO A 494 37.46 7.27 6.05
CA PRO A 494 36.95 7.58 4.72
C PRO A 494 37.96 7.26 3.62
N LEU A 495 37.46 6.75 2.50
CA LEU A 495 38.26 6.27 1.38
C LEU A 495 38.23 7.30 0.24
N PRO A 496 39.30 7.47 -0.56
CA PRO A 496 39.29 8.42 -1.67
C PRO A 496 38.17 8.14 -2.69
N ALA A 497 37.54 9.19 -3.20
CA ALA A 497 36.55 9.11 -4.27
C ALA A 497 37.00 9.90 -5.51
N ARG A 498 36.58 9.44 -6.70
CA ARG A 498 36.86 10.11 -7.99
C ARG A 498 35.57 10.49 -8.72
N PRO A 499 34.88 11.57 -8.33
CA PRO A 499 33.66 11.98 -9.01
C PRO A 499 33.92 12.52 -10.42
N ARG A 500 32.99 12.25 -11.35
CA ARG A 500 33.10 12.62 -12.77
C ARG A 500 32.97 14.12 -13.05
N LEU A 501 32.18 14.86 -12.28
CA LEU A 501 31.96 16.29 -12.50
C LEU A 501 33.04 17.16 -11.84
N SER A 502 33.28 16.98 -10.54
CA SER A 502 34.31 17.71 -9.82
C SER A 502 34.56 17.11 -8.43
N ARG A 503 35.81 17.14 -7.97
CA ARG A 503 36.19 16.85 -6.56
C ARG A 503 35.63 17.89 -5.56
N LEU A 504 35.07 19.00 -6.06
CA LEU A 504 34.38 20.01 -5.23
C LEU A 504 33.01 19.53 -4.71
N ALA A 505 32.41 18.49 -5.32
CA ALA A 505 31.13 17.93 -4.90
C ALA A 505 31.27 16.85 -3.80
N GLY A 506 32.50 16.43 -3.51
CA GLY A 506 32.86 15.36 -2.60
C GLY A 506 34.16 14.70 -3.06
N ASP A 507 34.97 14.24 -2.13
CA ASP A 507 36.32 13.71 -2.41
C ASP A 507 36.63 12.40 -1.68
N GLN A 508 35.73 11.96 -0.80
CA GLN A 508 35.86 10.71 -0.07
C GLN A 508 34.53 9.95 0.04
N PHE A 509 34.60 8.63 0.09
CA PHE A 509 33.50 7.75 0.48
C PHE A 509 33.59 7.43 1.97
N SER A 510 32.53 7.75 2.70
CA SER A 510 32.31 7.28 4.06
C SER A 510 31.36 6.09 4.05
N LEU A 511 31.67 5.10 4.87
CA LEU A 511 30.81 3.95 5.10
C LEU A 511 29.83 4.29 6.20
N HIS A 512 28.56 3.96 6.00
CA HIS A 512 27.56 4.06 7.07
C HIS A 512 26.53 2.95 6.96
N ILE A 513 25.93 2.64 8.12
CA ILE A 513 24.74 1.82 8.22
C ILE A 513 23.52 2.74 8.10
N THR A 514 22.63 2.44 7.16
CA THR A 514 21.38 3.19 6.95
C THR A 514 20.42 2.99 8.12
N SER A 515 19.37 3.84 8.22
CA SER A 515 18.30 3.66 9.21
C SER A 515 17.51 2.34 9.08
N LYS A 516 17.74 1.57 8.01
CA LYS A 516 17.19 0.21 7.81
C LYS A 516 18.21 -0.90 8.09
N GLY A 517 19.35 -0.55 8.67
CA GLY A 517 20.42 -1.50 9.01
C GLY A 517 21.32 -1.92 7.85
N HIS A 518 21.14 -1.41 6.63
CA HIS A 518 21.96 -1.82 5.47
C HIS A 518 23.25 -1.00 5.32
N LEU A 519 24.33 -1.64 4.90
CA LEU A 519 25.57 -0.97 4.51
C LEU A 519 25.38 -0.12 3.24
N ALA A 520 25.88 1.12 3.29
CA ALA A 520 25.92 2.02 2.15
C ALA A 520 27.21 2.87 2.18
N PHE A 521 27.59 3.38 1.01
CA PHE A 521 28.69 4.31 0.83
C PHE A 521 28.12 5.70 0.52
N GLU A 522 28.50 6.69 1.30
CA GLU A 522 28.13 8.09 1.10
C GLU A 522 29.33 8.91 0.65
N LEU A 523 29.15 9.71 -0.40
CA LEU A 523 30.14 10.66 -0.86
C LEU A 523 30.13 11.88 0.08
N ILE A 524 31.24 12.10 0.78
CA ILE A 524 31.47 13.22 1.70
C ILE A 524 32.58 14.15 1.18
N ALA A 525 32.63 15.36 1.73
CA ALA A 525 33.58 16.40 1.36
C ALA A 525 34.46 16.78 2.56
N GLU A 526 35.69 16.26 2.62
CA GLU A 526 36.60 16.49 3.76
C GLU A 526 37.88 17.25 3.41
N GLY A 527 38.38 17.20 2.17
CA GLY A 527 39.59 17.92 1.78
C GLY A 527 39.42 19.44 1.82
N PRO A 528 40.49 20.25 1.98
CA PRO A 528 40.39 21.71 2.12
C PRO A 528 39.67 22.39 0.94
N THR A 529 39.86 21.85 -0.28
CA THR A 529 39.24 22.35 -1.51
C THR A 529 37.77 21.90 -1.62
N ALA A 530 37.44 20.68 -1.18
CA ALA A 530 36.08 20.13 -1.16
C ALA A 530 35.25 20.75 -0.03
N ARG A 531 35.84 21.01 1.15
CA ARG A 531 35.23 21.78 2.25
C ARG A 531 35.01 23.23 1.84
N ARG A 532 35.97 23.92 1.21
CA ARG A 532 35.75 25.28 0.68
C ARG A 532 34.71 25.31 -0.44
N GLY A 533 34.74 24.33 -1.36
CA GLY A 533 33.74 24.19 -2.42
C GLY A 533 32.35 23.89 -1.89
N GLY A 534 32.25 22.97 -0.93
CA GLY A 534 31.05 22.58 -0.20
C GLY A 534 30.53 23.70 0.69
N GLU A 535 31.38 24.47 1.37
CA GLU A 535 31.01 25.66 2.14
C GLU A 535 30.61 26.84 1.24
N LEU A 536 31.24 27.02 0.07
CA LEU A 536 30.82 28.01 -0.93
C LEU A 536 29.48 27.61 -1.55
N LEU A 537 29.24 26.33 -1.81
CA LEU A 537 27.96 25.78 -2.27
C LEU A 537 26.89 25.84 -1.18
N THR A 538 27.24 25.53 0.08
CA THR A 538 26.31 25.55 1.23
C THR A 538 26.00 26.99 1.63
N LYS A 539 26.98 27.91 1.66
CA LYS A 539 26.74 29.37 1.79
C LYS A 539 25.99 29.93 0.58
N ALA A 540 26.24 29.47 -0.64
CA ALA A 540 25.43 29.84 -1.80
C ALA A 540 24.00 29.29 -1.73
N VAL A 541 23.78 28.20 -1.00
CA VAL A 541 22.47 27.54 -0.78
C VAL A 541 21.74 28.05 0.48
N GLU A 542 22.46 28.57 1.47
CA GLU A 542 21.96 29.07 2.77
C GLU A 542 21.99 30.60 2.90
N SER A 543 22.66 31.32 2.01
CA SER A 543 22.59 32.80 1.94
C SER A 543 21.17 33.27 1.69
N ARG A 544 20.84 34.54 2.01
CA ARG A 544 19.57 35.16 1.60
C ARG A 544 19.31 35.01 0.10
N ALA A 545 20.34 34.94 -0.74
CA ALA A 545 20.19 34.64 -2.17
C ALA A 545 19.94 33.14 -2.45
N GLY A 546 20.54 32.22 -1.68
CA GLY A 546 20.37 30.77 -1.74
C GLY A 546 19.05 30.24 -1.17
N VAL A 547 18.58 30.79 -0.05
CA VAL A 547 17.26 30.54 0.55
C VAL A 547 16.19 31.21 -0.27
N LYS A 548 16.45 32.38 -0.85
CA LYS A 548 15.56 33.00 -1.85
C LYS A 548 15.65 32.26 -3.18
N ALA A 549 16.75 31.62 -3.56
CA ALA A 549 16.83 30.77 -4.76
C ALA A 549 16.24 29.39 -4.54
N ARG A 550 16.35 28.75 -3.36
CA ARG A 550 15.63 27.52 -2.98
C ARG A 550 14.17 27.80 -2.69
N GLY A 551 13.87 28.96 -2.12
CA GLY A 551 12.54 29.51 -1.92
C GLY A 551 11.92 29.86 -3.26
N ILE A 552 12.64 30.50 -4.19
CA ILE A 552 12.22 30.76 -5.57
C ILE A 552 12.27 29.49 -6.40
N LEU A 553 13.08 28.47 -6.12
CA LEU A 553 13.10 27.20 -6.87
C LEU A 553 12.07 26.24 -6.31
N ARG A 554 11.76 26.21 -5.00
CA ARG A 554 10.61 25.49 -4.41
C ARG A 554 9.31 26.22 -4.68
N THR A 555 9.30 27.55 -4.65
CA THR A 555 8.15 28.39 -5.02
C THR A 555 8.05 28.50 -6.53
N GLN A 556 9.10 28.37 -7.33
CA GLN A 556 8.99 28.09 -8.77
C GLN A 556 8.78 26.62 -9.02
N LEU A 557 9.05 25.63 -8.17
CA LEU A 557 8.66 24.22 -8.40
C LEU A 557 7.25 23.94 -7.88
N ARG A 558 6.75 24.73 -6.92
CA ARG A 558 5.37 24.74 -6.41
C ARG A 558 4.48 25.74 -7.12
N GLN A 559 4.97 26.91 -7.53
CA GLN A 559 4.31 27.84 -8.45
C GLN A 559 4.67 27.58 -9.90
N THR A 560 5.67 26.80 -10.31
CA THR A 560 5.56 26.05 -11.58
C THR A 560 4.84 24.75 -11.33
N GLY A 561 4.77 24.15 -10.14
CA GLY A 561 3.81 23.06 -9.92
C GLY A 561 2.37 23.53 -10.17
N ALA A 562 2.00 24.68 -9.59
CA ALA A 562 0.71 25.33 -9.68
C ALA A 562 0.60 26.22 -10.93
N ARG A 563 1.57 27.05 -11.33
CA ARG A 563 1.53 27.74 -12.66
C ARG A 563 1.81 26.80 -13.81
N LYS A 564 2.55 25.71 -13.72
CA LYS A 564 2.64 24.69 -14.80
C LYS A 564 1.41 23.81 -14.74
N ARG A 565 0.76 23.52 -13.59
CA ARG A 565 -0.60 22.94 -13.61
C ARG A 565 -1.62 23.91 -14.16
N THR A 566 -1.50 25.21 -13.90
CA THR A 566 -2.38 26.26 -14.42
C THR A 566 -2.03 26.64 -15.86
N LEU A 567 -0.77 26.59 -16.31
CA LEU A 567 -0.29 26.79 -17.69
C LEU A 567 -0.40 25.51 -18.52
N LEU A 568 -0.35 24.33 -17.90
CA LEU A 568 -0.74 23.06 -18.50
C LEU A 568 -2.26 23.01 -18.59
N ARG A 569 -3.01 23.48 -17.59
CA ARG A 569 -4.47 23.59 -17.67
C ARG A 569 -4.87 24.62 -18.73
N MET A 570 -4.38 25.86 -18.65
CA MET A 570 -4.59 26.91 -19.66
C MET A 570 -4.00 26.52 -21.02
N GLY A 571 -2.87 25.81 -21.05
CA GLY A 571 -2.27 25.29 -22.28
C GLY A 571 -3.05 24.13 -22.87
N ARG A 572 -3.66 23.24 -22.07
CA ARG A 572 -4.55 22.15 -22.52
C ARG A 572 -5.92 22.69 -22.92
N GLU A 573 -6.45 23.66 -22.19
CA GLU A 573 -7.65 24.42 -22.55
C GLU A 573 -7.42 25.17 -23.87
N ALA A 574 -6.27 25.83 -24.05
CA ALA A 574 -5.89 26.47 -25.31
C ALA A 574 -5.65 25.45 -26.44
N LEU A 575 -5.06 24.28 -26.16
CA LEU A 575 -4.94 23.19 -27.12
C LEU A 575 -6.32 22.64 -27.52
N ALA A 576 -7.29 22.61 -26.61
CA ALA A 576 -8.66 22.19 -26.89
C ALA A 576 -9.46 23.22 -27.71
N GLN A 577 -8.98 24.47 -27.82
CA GLN A 577 -9.50 25.46 -28.77
C GLN A 577 -8.90 25.29 -30.18
N LEU A 578 -7.87 24.45 -30.35
CA LEU A 578 -7.35 24.15 -31.68
C LEU A 578 -8.42 23.38 -32.48
N PRO A 579 -8.52 23.61 -33.80
CA PRO A 579 -9.43 22.86 -34.63
C PRO A 579 -9.06 21.38 -34.61
N VAL A 580 -10.10 20.54 -34.59
CA VAL A 580 -10.00 19.09 -34.81
C VAL A 580 -9.40 18.85 -36.20
N ARG A 581 -8.42 17.94 -36.26
CA ARG A 581 -7.81 17.46 -37.49
C ARG A 581 -8.61 16.26 -37.97
N LYS A 582 -9.40 16.46 -39.02
CA LYS A 582 -10.12 15.39 -39.70
C LYS A 582 -9.18 14.28 -40.16
N GLY A 583 -9.64 13.04 -40.08
CA GLY A 583 -8.87 11.85 -40.42
C GLY A 583 -7.81 11.47 -39.39
N THR A 584 -7.98 11.79 -38.10
CA THR A 584 -7.02 11.42 -37.06
C THR A 584 -7.68 10.74 -35.86
N ALA A 585 -7.02 9.73 -35.29
CA ALA A 585 -7.53 8.97 -34.14
C ALA A 585 -6.44 8.72 -33.10
N VAL A 586 -6.80 8.70 -31.82
CA VAL A 586 -5.92 8.32 -30.70
C VAL A 586 -6.45 7.06 -30.03
N PHE A 587 -5.58 6.05 -29.91
CA PHE A 587 -5.84 4.77 -29.28
C PHE A 587 -5.05 4.62 -27.97
N GLU A 588 -5.69 4.11 -26.92
CA GLU A 588 -5.06 3.78 -25.64
C GLU A 588 -5.68 2.49 -25.07
N SER A 589 -4.86 1.58 -24.55
CA SER A 589 -5.33 0.37 -23.86
C SER A 589 -4.66 0.23 -22.50
N HIS A 590 -5.44 -0.07 -21.46
CA HIS A 590 -4.99 -0.19 -20.06
C HIS A 590 -4.09 0.96 -19.60
N LEU A 591 -4.53 2.19 -19.84
CA LEU A 591 -3.79 3.42 -19.53
C LEU A 591 -2.43 3.53 -20.26
N GLY A 592 -2.34 2.96 -21.46
CA GLY A 592 -1.16 2.96 -22.32
C GLY A 592 -0.10 1.94 -21.88
N LYS A 593 -0.42 0.99 -21.01
CA LYS A 593 0.53 -0.02 -20.54
C LYS A 593 0.83 -1.09 -21.59
N GLN A 594 -0.08 -1.33 -22.53
CA GLN A 594 0.03 -2.41 -23.50
C GLN A 594 -0.73 -2.11 -24.80
N TYR A 595 -0.35 -2.82 -25.86
CA TYR A 595 -1.06 -2.89 -27.14
C TYR A 595 -1.92 -4.17 -27.11
N SER A 596 -3.19 -4.04 -26.70
CA SER A 596 -4.08 -5.17 -26.47
C SER A 596 -5.55 -4.75 -26.48
N ASP A 597 -6.45 -5.72 -26.30
CA ASP A 597 -7.86 -5.52 -25.99
C ASP A 597 -8.67 -4.89 -27.13
N SER A 598 -9.90 -4.44 -26.88
CA SER A 598 -10.80 -3.94 -27.91
C SER A 598 -10.22 -2.78 -28.75
N PRO A 599 -9.46 -1.81 -28.18
CA PRO A 599 -8.78 -0.79 -28.97
C PRO A 599 -7.78 -1.34 -30.00
N ARG A 600 -7.10 -2.46 -29.69
CA ARG A 600 -6.19 -3.12 -30.63
C ARG A 600 -6.95 -3.68 -31.82
N HIS A 601 -8.03 -4.42 -31.58
CA HIS A 601 -8.77 -5.06 -32.68
C HIS A 601 -9.49 -4.04 -33.56
N ILE A 602 -9.99 -2.92 -33.00
CA ILE A 602 -10.48 -1.79 -33.81
C ILE A 602 -9.36 -1.21 -34.68
N TYR A 603 -8.17 -1.01 -34.13
CA TYR A 603 -7.03 -0.46 -34.88
C TYR A 603 -6.55 -1.40 -36.00
N GLU A 604 -6.48 -2.71 -35.73
CA GLU A 604 -6.10 -3.72 -36.73
C GLU A 604 -7.13 -3.78 -37.86
N GLU A 605 -8.42 -3.72 -37.52
CA GLU A 605 -9.49 -3.68 -38.52
C GLU A 605 -9.48 -2.38 -39.34
N LEU A 606 -9.25 -1.24 -38.69
CA LEU A 606 -9.10 0.05 -39.36
C LEU A 606 -7.99 0.00 -40.42
N ARG A 607 -6.85 -0.64 -40.08
CA ARG A 607 -5.75 -0.84 -41.02
C ARG A 607 -6.11 -1.82 -42.13
N ARG A 608 -6.77 -2.93 -41.81
CA ARG A 608 -7.19 -3.96 -42.77
C ARG A 608 -8.15 -3.38 -43.80
N ALA A 609 -9.12 -2.58 -43.36
CA ALA A 609 -10.11 -1.92 -44.19
C ALA A 609 -9.56 -0.74 -45.01
N GLY A 610 -8.28 -0.37 -44.84
CA GLY A 610 -7.67 0.75 -45.56
C GLY A 610 -8.29 2.11 -45.23
N ALA A 611 -8.85 2.28 -44.03
CA ALA A 611 -9.53 3.50 -43.65
C ALA A 611 -8.57 4.71 -43.70
N PRO A 612 -8.98 5.87 -44.23
CA PRO A 612 -8.13 7.05 -44.41
C PRO A 612 -7.88 7.81 -43.08
N ILE A 613 -7.57 7.08 -42.01
CA ILE A 613 -7.40 7.60 -40.65
C ILE A 613 -5.96 7.43 -40.20
N LYS A 614 -5.33 8.55 -39.83
CA LYS A 614 -4.02 8.55 -39.18
C LYS A 614 -4.16 8.26 -37.69
N ALA A 615 -3.98 6.99 -37.34
CA ALA A 615 -4.05 6.51 -35.96
C ALA A 615 -2.72 6.73 -35.20
N THR A 616 -2.84 7.19 -33.95
CA THR A 616 -1.75 7.42 -33.00
C THR A 616 -2.00 6.61 -31.72
N TRP A 617 -1.01 5.86 -31.25
CA TRP A 617 -1.10 5.04 -30.04
C TRP A 617 -0.38 5.67 -28.86
N ALA A 618 -1.02 5.65 -27.70
CA ALA A 618 -0.44 6.12 -26.44
C ALA A 618 0.29 4.99 -25.69
N TYR A 619 1.53 5.23 -25.26
CA TYR A 619 2.29 4.31 -24.40
C TYR A 619 2.73 4.98 -23.10
N ALA A 620 2.71 4.25 -21.98
CA ALA A 620 3.03 4.77 -20.65
C ALA A 620 4.55 4.78 -20.38
N GLU A 621 5.15 3.60 -20.23
CA GLU A 621 6.56 3.45 -19.84
C GLU A 621 7.42 2.81 -20.93
N SER A 622 6.93 1.73 -21.55
CA SER A 622 7.64 0.96 -22.57
C SER A 622 6.91 0.99 -23.90
N LYS A 623 7.67 0.92 -25.00
CA LYS A 623 7.16 0.71 -26.37
C LYS A 623 7.13 -0.77 -26.77
N ALA A 624 7.60 -1.66 -25.90
CA ALA A 624 7.65 -3.09 -26.19
C ALA A 624 6.23 -3.64 -26.44
N GLY A 625 6.07 -4.44 -27.50
CA GLY A 625 4.80 -5.04 -27.90
C GLY A 625 3.93 -4.16 -28.83
N PHE A 626 4.26 -2.89 -29.03
CA PHE A 626 3.58 -2.05 -30.02
C PHE A 626 4.14 -2.31 -31.43
N PRO A 627 3.33 -2.20 -32.50
CA PRO A 627 3.80 -2.33 -33.87
C PRO A 627 4.91 -1.31 -34.18
N ALA A 628 5.97 -1.76 -34.88
CA ALA A 628 7.14 -0.92 -35.17
C ALA A 628 6.81 0.28 -36.08
N ASP A 629 5.77 0.14 -36.90
CA ASP A 629 5.27 1.14 -37.84
C ASP A 629 4.15 2.01 -37.24
N ALA A 630 3.69 1.73 -36.01
CA ALA A 630 2.68 2.54 -35.34
C ALA A 630 3.24 3.92 -34.94
N THR A 631 2.43 4.97 -35.12
CA THR A 631 2.77 6.30 -34.60
C THR A 631 2.56 6.32 -33.08
N LEU A 632 3.63 6.39 -32.30
CA LEU A 632 3.58 6.31 -30.84
C LEU A 632 3.79 7.66 -30.15
N VAL A 633 2.95 7.97 -29.15
CA VAL A 633 3.10 9.13 -28.27
C VAL A 633 3.18 8.71 -26.80
N LYS A 634 4.08 9.34 -26.04
CA LYS A 634 4.24 9.02 -24.61
C LYS A 634 3.09 9.63 -23.82
N ARG A 635 2.35 8.82 -23.07
CA ARG A 635 1.24 9.24 -22.21
C ARG A 635 1.70 10.32 -21.23
N GLY A 636 0.89 11.38 -21.11
CA GLY A 636 1.20 12.54 -20.26
C GLY A 636 2.21 13.55 -20.85
N SER A 637 2.79 13.30 -22.03
CA SER A 637 3.62 14.28 -22.73
C SER A 637 2.79 15.38 -23.42
N TRP A 638 3.41 16.50 -23.78
CA TRP A 638 2.74 17.54 -24.58
C TRP A 638 2.26 17.04 -25.94
N ALA A 639 3.02 16.14 -26.57
CA ALA A 639 2.62 15.51 -27.83
C ALA A 639 1.34 14.68 -27.67
N TYR A 640 1.20 13.99 -26.53
CA TYR A 640 -0.01 13.24 -26.20
C TYR A 640 -1.23 14.14 -25.97
N TYR A 641 -1.09 15.21 -25.17
CA TYR A 641 -2.20 16.16 -24.97
C TYR A 641 -2.57 16.91 -26.24
N LYS A 642 -1.60 17.23 -27.11
CA LYS A 642 -1.87 17.82 -28.43
C LYS A 642 -2.59 16.83 -29.34
N ALA A 643 -2.16 15.56 -29.37
CA ALA A 643 -2.83 14.53 -30.14
C ALA A 643 -4.29 14.36 -29.69
N LEU A 644 -4.53 14.24 -28.39
CA LEU A 644 -5.88 14.18 -27.83
C LEU A 644 -6.71 15.42 -28.20
N ALA A 645 -6.19 16.62 -27.98
CA ALA A 645 -6.95 17.85 -28.21
C ALA A 645 -7.35 18.11 -29.68
N GLN A 646 -6.62 17.54 -30.64
CA GLN A 646 -6.87 17.71 -32.08
C GLN A 646 -7.40 16.45 -32.77
N ALA A 647 -7.48 15.31 -32.10
CA ALA A 647 -7.95 14.07 -32.72
C ALA A 647 -9.44 14.14 -33.05
N GLU A 648 -9.82 13.61 -34.21
CA GLU A 648 -11.23 13.44 -34.55
C GLU A 648 -11.86 12.32 -33.73
N PHE A 649 -11.10 11.26 -33.43
CA PHE A 649 -11.59 10.12 -32.65
C PHE A 649 -10.70 9.78 -31.47
N TRP A 650 -11.34 9.49 -30.33
CA TRP A 650 -10.72 8.91 -29.14
C TRP A 650 -11.24 7.50 -28.96
N VAL A 651 -10.35 6.51 -28.81
CA VAL A 651 -10.69 5.10 -28.59
C VAL A 651 -9.89 4.55 -27.42
N ASP A 652 -10.57 4.11 -26.36
CA ASP A 652 -9.92 3.41 -25.24
C ASP A 652 -10.87 2.45 -24.50
N ASN A 653 -10.35 1.75 -23.48
CA ASN A 653 -11.06 0.72 -22.69
C ASN A 653 -11.14 0.96 -21.16
N GLN A 654 -10.61 2.06 -20.64
CA GLN A 654 -10.50 2.35 -19.19
C GLN A 654 -10.80 3.81 -18.82
N GLY A 655 -10.39 4.74 -19.67
CA GLY A 655 -10.62 6.17 -19.58
C GLY A 655 -9.35 6.98 -19.82
N PHE A 656 -9.42 7.98 -20.71
CA PHE A 656 -8.38 9.00 -20.82
C PHE A 656 -8.28 9.85 -19.54
N PRO A 657 -7.11 10.46 -19.24
CA PRO A 657 -6.92 11.31 -18.06
C PRO A 657 -8.06 12.32 -17.85
N GLY A 658 -8.51 12.48 -16.60
CA GLY A 658 -9.56 13.46 -16.26
C GLY A 658 -9.14 14.92 -16.53
N ASP A 659 -7.84 15.19 -16.68
CA ASP A 659 -7.30 16.50 -17.03
C ASP A 659 -7.14 16.75 -18.55
N ALA A 660 -7.53 15.79 -19.39
CA ALA A 660 -7.63 15.96 -20.84
C ALA A 660 -9.00 16.56 -21.21
N VAL A 661 -8.97 17.69 -21.91
CA VAL A 661 -10.17 18.38 -22.39
C VAL A 661 -10.57 17.81 -23.75
N LYS A 662 -11.78 17.27 -23.86
CA LYS A 662 -12.34 16.76 -25.12
C LYS A 662 -12.79 17.95 -25.97
N ASN A 663 -12.34 18.02 -27.22
CA ASN A 663 -12.83 19.00 -28.18
C ASN A 663 -14.28 18.66 -28.57
N ARG A 664 -15.14 19.65 -28.81
CA ARG A 664 -16.54 19.43 -29.22
C ARG A 664 -16.67 18.67 -30.55
N GLY A 665 -15.68 18.76 -31.43
CA GLY A 665 -15.65 18.02 -32.70
C GLY A 665 -15.02 16.63 -32.60
N THR A 666 -14.58 16.19 -31.41
CA THR A 666 -13.99 14.87 -31.18
C THR A 666 -15.08 13.89 -30.77
N THR A 667 -15.11 12.73 -31.43
CA THR A 667 -15.97 11.60 -31.08
C THR A 667 -15.21 10.62 -30.18
N TYR A 668 -15.75 10.32 -29.00
CA TYR A 668 -15.14 9.44 -28.02
C TYR A 668 -15.90 8.11 -27.94
N ILE A 669 -15.24 7.05 -28.41
CA ILE A 669 -15.69 5.67 -28.38
C ILE A 669 -15.02 4.96 -27.20
N GLN A 670 -15.80 4.69 -26.15
CA GLN A 670 -15.35 3.95 -24.97
C GLN A 670 -15.75 2.48 -25.11
N THR A 671 -14.76 1.59 -25.14
CA THR A 671 -14.97 0.15 -25.35
C THR A 671 -15.17 -0.63 -24.07
N TRP A 672 -14.77 -0.06 -22.92
CA TRP A 672 -14.70 -0.76 -21.65
C TRP A 672 -13.84 -2.05 -21.72
N HIS A 673 -13.77 -2.83 -20.66
CA HIS A 673 -12.82 -3.94 -20.54
C HIS A 673 -13.40 -5.24 -19.98
N GLY A 674 -14.74 -5.40 -20.01
CA GLY A 674 -15.41 -6.62 -19.58
C GLY A 674 -16.77 -6.38 -18.94
N SER A 675 -17.66 -7.37 -19.05
CA SER A 675 -18.98 -7.35 -18.43
C SER A 675 -18.90 -7.38 -16.91
N ALA A 676 -19.88 -6.73 -16.27
CA ALA A 676 -19.89 -6.56 -14.83
C ALA A 676 -20.51 -7.77 -14.12
N LEU A 677 -19.69 -8.53 -13.38
CA LEU A 677 -20.18 -9.37 -12.29
C LEU A 677 -20.40 -8.53 -11.02
N LYS A 678 -19.41 -7.70 -10.69
CA LYS A 678 -19.38 -6.85 -9.49
C LYS A 678 -20.12 -5.53 -9.76
N ARG A 679 -20.69 -4.90 -8.74
CA ARG A 679 -21.24 -3.53 -8.90
C ARG A 679 -20.15 -2.55 -9.32
N MET A 680 -20.47 -1.68 -10.28
CA MET A 680 -19.52 -0.74 -10.90
C MET A 680 -20.04 0.70 -10.84
N GLY A 681 -19.13 1.67 -10.98
CA GLY A 681 -19.49 3.09 -11.00
C GLY A 681 -20.21 3.55 -9.73
N PHE A 682 -21.30 4.28 -9.91
CA PHE A 682 -22.18 4.77 -8.85
C PHE A 682 -22.93 3.65 -8.12
N ASP A 683 -22.93 2.42 -8.61
CA ASP A 683 -23.49 1.28 -7.87
C ASP A 683 -22.54 0.73 -6.79
N MET A 684 -21.24 1.06 -6.87
CA MET A 684 -20.26 0.65 -5.87
C MET A 684 -20.58 1.31 -4.52
N PRO A 685 -20.61 0.53 -3.40
CA PRO A 685 -20.81 1.10 -2.07
C PRO A 685 -19.82 2.23 -1.77
N SER A 686 -18.54 2.08 -2.09
CA SER A 686 -17.52 3.11 -1.86
C SER A 686 -17.79 4.42 -2.59
N VAL A 687 -18.38 4.37 -3.80
CA VAL A 687 -18.74 5.58 -4.57
C VAL A 687 -20.03 6.19 -4.03
N LYS A 688 -21.02 5.37 -3.64
CA LYS A 688 -22.25 5.86 -2.99
C LYS A 688 -21.95 6.61 -1.69
N HIS A 689 -20.99 6.13 -0.91
CA HIS A 689 -20.53 6.77 0.32
C HIS A 689 -19.46 7.85 0.09
N SER A 690 -18.99 8.05 -1.14
CA SER A 690 -18.06 9.14 -1.46
C SER A 690 -18.76 10.50 -1.51
N GLY A 691 -18.07 11.57 -1.10
CA GLY A 691 -18.63 12.92 -1.11
C GLY A 691 -18.99 13.42 -2.52
N GLU A 692 -19.89 14.40 -2.59
CA GLU A 692 -20.42 14.93 -3.87
C GLU A 692 -19.34 15.36 -4.87
N ALA A 693 -18.22 15.90 -4.40
CA ALA A 693 -17.14 16.33 -5.28
C ALA A 693 -16.49 15.15 -6.01
N ALA A 694 -16.34 14.00 -5.34
CA ALA A 694 -15.80 12.77 -5.95
C ALA A 694 -16.80 12.17 -6.94
N GLN A 695 -18.09 12.14 -6.58
CA GLN A 695 -19.15 11.69 -7.48
C GLN A 695 -19.29 12.60 -8.71
N ARG A 696 -19.22 13.93 -8.53
CA ARG A 696 -19.19 14.90 -9.64
C ARG A 696 -17.98 14.71 -10.53
N HIS A 697 -16.81 14.43 -9.96
CA HIS A 697 -15.61 14.17 -10.76
C HIS A 697 -15.76 12.90 -11.60
N LEU A 698 -16.30 11.82 -11.02
CA LEU A 698 -16.62 10.60 -11.76
C LEU A 698 -17.64 10.86 -12.88
N GLN A 699 -18.71 11.61 -12.60
CA GLN A 699 -19.71 12.01 -13.59
C GLN A 699 -19.08 12.77 -14.75
N GLN A 700 -18.25 13.79 -14.46
CA GLN A 700 -17.51 14.54 -15.47
C GLN A 700 -16.60 13.68 -16.33
N MET A 701 -16.04 12.60 -15.78
CA MET A 701 -15.19 11.69 -16.56
C MET A 701 -15.99 10.88 -17.57
N VAL A 702 -17.16 10.36 -17.17
CA VAL A 702 -18.02 9.50 -18.01
C VAL A 702 -18.91 10.29 -18.98
N ASP A 703 -19.29 11.53 -18.64
CA ASP A 703 -20.03 12.43 -19.54
C ASP A 703 -19.26 12.79 -20.82
N ARG A 704 -17.97 12.46 -20.89
CA ARG A 704 -17.16 12.66 -22.10
C ARG A 704 -17.42 11.60 -23.16
N PHE A 705 -17.96 10.45 -22.82
CA PHE A 705 -18.21 9.37 -23.78
C PHE A 705 -19.33 9.80 -24.73
N ASP A 706 -19.10 9.68 -26.05
CA ASP A 706 -20.15 9.87 -27.05
C ASP A 706 -20.78 8.53 -27.41
N HIS A 707 -19.97 7.48 -27.42
CA HIS A 707 -20.37 6.11 -27.67
C HIS A 707 -19.79 5.17 -26.61
N PHE A 708 -20.60 4.23 -26.13
CA PHE A 708 -20.18 3.20 -25.19
C PHE A 708 -20.53 1.82 -25.74
N VAL A 709 -19.52 0.95 -25.87
CA VAL A 709 -19.69 -0.41 -26.41
C VAL A 709 -20.20 -1.34 -25.33
N VAL A 710 -21.23 -2.11 -25.67
CA VAL A 710 -21.79 -3.18 -24.83
C VAL A 710 -21.87 -4.47 -25.62
N ARG A 711 -21.73 -5.59 -24.91
CA ARG A 711 -21.87 -6.92 -25.51
C ARG A 711 -23.20 -7.61 -25.20
N SER A 712 -23.96 -7.08 -24.25
CA SER A 712 -25.30 -7.56 -23.93
C SER A 712 -26.15 -6.53 -23.18
N GLU A 713 -27.45 -6.79 -23.07
CA GLU A 713 -28.41 -6.04 -22.26
C GLU A 713 -28.08 -6.17 -20.77
N HIS A 714 -27.31 -7.19 -20.37
CA HIS A 714 -26.72 -7.23 -19.04
C HIS A 714 -25.80 -6.03 -18.79
N ASP A 715 -24.91 -5.69 -19.73
CA ASP A 715 -24.06 -4.49 -19.61
C ASP A 715 -24.89 -3.21 -19.58
N VAL A 716 -26.03 -3.17 -20.28
CA VAL A 716 -26.96 -2.03 -20.24
C VAL A 716 -27.57 -1.88 -18.85
N ARG A 717 -28.04 -2.99 -18.26
CA ARG A 717 -28.62 -2.97 -16.91
C ARG A 717 -27.59 -2.71 -15.81
N THR A 718 -26.32 -3.00 -16.06
CA THR A 718 -25.24 -2.94 -15.07
C THR A 718 -24.27 -1.78 -15.30
N LEU A 719 -23.42 -1.82 -16.33
CA LEU A 719 -22.42 -0.81 -16.62
C LEU A 719 -23.05 0.53 -17.02
N VAL A 720 -23.99 0.54 -17.96
CA VAL A 720 -24.62 1.77 -18.45
C VAL A 720 -25.40 2.46 -17.33
N ARG A 721 -26.22 1.69 -16.61
CA ARG A 721 -26.96 2.19 -15.44
C ARG A 721 -26.04 2.60 -14.29
N GLY A 722 -25.08 1.74 -13.95
CA GLY A 722 -24.16 1.91 -12.83
C GLY A 722 -23.24 3.12 -12.99
N TYR A 723 -22.83 3.44 -14.23
CA TYR A 723 -22.09 4.67 -14.52
C TYR A 723 -22.97 5.86 -14.93
N ARG A 724 -24.30 5.71 -14.96
CA ARG A 724 -25.25 6.77 -15.36
C ARG A 724 -24.88 7.37 -16.72
N LEU A 725 -24.55 6.51 -17.69
CA LEU A 725 -24.05 6.95 -18.98
C LEU A 725 -25.17 7.62 -19.79
N ASN A 726 -24.90 8.85 -20.26
CA ASN A 726 -25.80 9.64 -21.10
C ASN A 726 -25.24 9.76 -22.52
N CYS A 727 -24.90 8.63 -23.14
CA CYS A 727 -24.27 8.55 -24.44
C CYS A 727 -24.93 7.48 -25.31
N GLU A 728 -24.58 7.40 -26.60
CA GLU A 728 -25.14 6.38 -27.46
C GLU A 728 -24.54 5.00 -27.14
N ILE A 729 -25.40 4.01 -26.92
CA ILE A 729 -24.99 2.66 -26.59
C ILE A 729 -24.82 1.82 -27.86
N LEU A 730 -23.59 1.37 -28.13
CA LEU A 730 -23.24 0.52 -29.26
C LEU A 730 -23.38 -0.96 -28.89
N ARG A 731 -24.49 -1.56 -29.31
CA ARG A 731 -24.81 -2.99 -29.13
C ARG A 731 -24.19 -3.80 -30.27
N VAL A 732 -22.88 -4.04 -30.17
CA VAL A 732 -22.12 -4.66 -31.27
C VAL A 732 -21.24 -5.82 -30.82
N GLY A 733 -21.18 -6.11 -29.52
CA GLY A 733 -20.19 -7.05 -28.97
C GLY A 733 -18.88 -6.35 -28.67
N TYR A 734 -17.95 -7.04 -27.98
CA TYR A 734 -16.62 -6.48 -27.78
C TYR A 734 -15.69 -6.81 -28.95
N PRO A 735 -15.01 -5.82 -29.55
CA PRO A 735 -14.01 -6.05 -30.60
C PRO A 735 -12.96 -7.10 -30.26
N ARG A 736 -12.52 -7.19 -29.00
CA ARG A 736 -11.56 -8.22 -28.57
C ARG A 736 -12.07 -9.65 -28.67
N ASN A 737 -13.40 -9.83 -28.68
CA ASN A 737 -14.07 -11.11 -28.72
C ASN A 737 -14.28 -11.62 -30.15
N ASP A 738 -14.10 -10.76 -31.17
CA ASP A 738 -14.29 -11.17 -32.56
C ASP A 738 -13.42 -12.37 -32.93
N ALA A 739 -12.16 -12.37 -32.46
CA ALA A 739 -11.23 -13.47 -32.68
C ALA A 739 -11.59 -14.75 -31.90
N LEU A 740 -12.37 -14.66 -30.81
CA LEU A 740 -12.85 -15.86 -30.10
C LEU A 740 -13.91 -16.62 -30.92
N ILE A 741 -14.64 -15.90 -31.78
CA ILE A 741 -15.66 -16.47 -32.65
C ILE A 741 -15.05 -16.86 -34.00
N ASP A 742 -14.29 -15.95 -34.62
CA ASP A 742 -13.58 -16.16 -35.88
C ASP A 742 -12.08 -16.39 -35.62
N GLY A 743 -11.74 -17.62 -35.24
CA GLY A 743 -10.39 -18.01 -34.80
C GLY A 743 -9.33 -18.08 -35.90
N GLU A 744 -9.70 -17.92 -37.17
CA GLU A 744 -8.76 -18.07 -38.30
C GLU A 744 -7.73 -16.93 -38.32
N ALA A 745 -8.17 -15.69 -38.08
CA ALA A 745 -7.33 -14.48 -38.14
C ALA A 745 -6.25 -14.38 -37.03
N SER A 746 -6.30 -15.29 -36.05
CA SER A 746 -5.44 -15.30 -34.86
C SER A 746 -4.62 -16.59 -34.70
N ARG A 747 -4.83 -17.59 -35.58
CA ARG A 747 -4.17 -18.91 -35.52
C ARG A 747 -2.65 -18.83 -35.43
N GLU A 748 -2.00 -18.00 -36.26
CA GLU A 748 -0.55 -17.82 -36.23
C GLU A 748 -0.06 -17.18 -34.92
N ARG A 749 -0.83 -16.24 -34.36
CA ARG A 749 -0.49 -15.58 -33.08
C ARG A 749 -0.65 -16.53 -31.90
N VAL A 750 -1.67 -17.39 -31.92
CA VAL A 750 -1.86 -18.45 -30.92
C VAL A 750 -0.71 -19.47 -31.00
N ALA A 751 -0.29 -19.86 -32.21
CA ALA A 751 0.86 -20.75 -32.40
C ALA A 751 2.16 -20.12 -31.87
N ALA A 752 2.42 -18.84 -32.18
CA ALA A 752 3.57 -18.11 -31.65
C ALA A 752 3.52 -17.94 -30.12
N LEU A 753 2.31 -17.75 -29.54
CA LEU A 753 2.13 -17.72 -28.09
C LEU A 753 2.44 -19.09 -27.47
N ARG A 754 1.96 -20.18 -28.07
CA ARG A 754 2.24 -21.56 -27.64
C ARG A 754 3.75 -21.82 -27.62
N GLU A 755 4.48 -21.41 -28.65
CA GLU A 755 5.95 -21.51 -28.70
C GLU A 755 6.63 -20.67 -27.62
N ARG A 756 6.22 -19.42 -27.42
CA ARG A 756 6.78 -18.53 -26.39
C ARG A 756 6.55 -19.03 -24.97
N LEU A 757 5.49 -19.80 -24.74
CA LEU A 757 5.20 -20.46 -23.47
C LEU A 757 5.92 -21.81 -23.35
N GLY A 758 6.72 -22.23 -24.33
CA GLY A 758 7.42 -23.52 -24.30
C GLY A 758 6.48 -24.72 -24.41
N LEU A 759 5.35 -24.55 -25.10
CA LEU A 759 4.34 -25.60 -25.35
C LEU A 759 4.38 -26.11 -26.80
N ALA A 760 5.45 -25.80 -27.53
CA ALA A 760 5.63 -26.26 -28.91
C ALA A 760 5.85 -27.78 -28.91
N GLY A 761 5.01 -28.50 -29.66
CA GLY A 761 5.04 -29.97 -29.72
C GLY A 761 4.45 -30.68 -28.51
N ASP A 762 3.95 -29.95 -27.50
CA ASP A 762 3.18 -30.54 -26.39
C ASP A 762 1.76 -30.82 -26.87
N GLU A 763 1.28 -32.06 -26.77
CA GLU A 763 -0.06 -32.48 -27.19
C GLU A 763 -1.10 -32.41 -26.06
N ARG A 764 -0.68 -32.10 -24.83
CA ARG A 764 -1.57 -31.97 -23.68
C ARG A 764 -2.52 -30.79 -23.82
N ARG A 765 -3.68 -30.90 -23.15
CA ARG A 765 -4.69 -29.84 -23.07
C ARG A 765 -4.21 -28.72 -22.14
N VAL A 766 -4.46 -27.48 -22.52
CA VAL A 766 -4.05 -26.30 -21.74
C VAL A 766 -5.15 -25.91 -20.76
N VAL A 767 -4.83 -25.92 -19.48
CA VAL A 767 -5.71 -25.45 -18.40
C VAL A 767 -5.24 -24.07 -17.98
N LEU A 768 -6.10 -23.06 -17.99
CA LEU A 768 -5.76 -21.72 -17.52
C LEU A 768 -6.40 -21.47 -16.16
N TYR A 769 -5.59 -21.26 -15.13
CA TYR A 769 -6.05 -20.70 -13.86
C TYR A 769 -5.90 -19.18 -13.85
N ALA A 770 -7.03 -18.47 -13.84
CA ALA A 770 -7.10 -17.01 -13.87
C ALA A 770 -8.03 -16.45 -12.76
N PRO A 771 -7.56 -16.40 -11.51
CA PRO A 771 -8.35 -15.90 -10.38
C PRO A 771 -8.37 -14.37 -10.30
N THR A 772 -9.40 -13.83 -9.66
CA THR A 772 -9.45 -12.42 -9.30
C THR A 772 -8.49 -12.09 -8.16
N PHE A 773 -7.98 -10.87 -8.12
CA PHE A 773 -7.14 -10.44 -6.99
C PHE A 773 -8.00 -10.29 -5.73
N ARG A 774 -7.40 -10.61 -4.58
CA ARG A 774 -7.99 -10.37 -3.27
C ARG A 774 -7.46 -9.07 -2.70
N GLN A 775 -8.34 -8.35 -2.01
CA GLN A 775 -7.97 -7.18 -1.24
C GLN A 775 -8.35 -7.43 0.21
N GLU A 776 -7.44 -7.12 1.10
CA GLU A 776 -7.75 -7.02 2.52
C GLU A 776 -8.74 -5.88 2.73
N GLU A 777 -9.44 -5.92 3.85
CA GLU A 777 -10.41 -4.89 4.22
C GLU A 777 -9.82 -3.47 4.28
N ASP A 778 -8.50 -3.33 4.47
CA ASP A 778 -7.78 -2.04 4.47
C ASP A 778 -7.42 -1.52 3.07
N GLY A 779 -7.82 -2.22 2.00
CA GLY A 779 -7.56 -1.90 0.60
C GLY A 779 -6.20 -2.35 0.08
N SER A 780 -5.37 -2.99 0.91
CA SER A 780 -4.13 -3.62 0.46
C SER A 780 -4.42 -4.86 -0.38
N ILE A 781 -3.55 -5.16 -1.34
CA ILE A 781 -3.70 -6.33 -2.21
C ILE A 781 -3.00 -7.51 -1.54
N THR A 782 -3.73 -8.60 -1.30
CA THR A 782 -3.18 -9.82 -0.71
C THR A 782 -2.18 -10.46 -1.68
N PRO A 783 -0.96 -10.85 -1.24
CA PRO A 783 -0.03 -11.58 -2.07
C PRO A 783 -0.67 -12.85 -2.62
N PHE A 784 -0.51 -13.08 -3.92
CA PHE A 784 -1.08 -14.25 -4.57
C PHE A 784 -0.36 -15.53 -4.14
N SER A 785 -1.14 -16.52 -3.72
CA SER A 785 -0.73 -17.92 -3.57
C SER A 785 -1.78 -18.80 -4.25
N LEU A 786 -1.35 -19.97 -4.74
CA LEU A 786 -2.28 -20.94 -5.29
C LEU A 786 -3.11 -21.52 -4.14
N PRO A 787 -4.45 -21.49 -4.22
CA PRO A 787 -5.33 -22.03 -3.17
C PRO A 787 -5.48 -23.56 -3.23
N PHE A 788 -4.69 -24.23 -4.07
CA PHE A 788 -4.60 -25.67 -4.23
C PHE A 788 -3.14 -26.05 -4.46
N ASP A 789 -2.78 -27.30 -4.20
CA ASP A 789 -1.44 -27.83 -4.40
C ASP A 789 -1.14 -28.06 -5.90
N PRO A 790 -0.24 -27.29 -6.53
CA PRO A 790 0.14 -27.51 -7.91
C PRO A 790 0.89 -28.83 -8.12
N ALA A 791 1.54 -29.41 -7.10
CA ALA A 791 2.20 -30.70 -7.23
C ALA A 791 1.19 -31.83 -7.38
N ARG A 792 0.13 -31.82 -6.55
CA ARG A 792 -1.02 -32.72 -6.69
C ARG A 792 -1.71 -32.58 -8.05
N PHE A 793 -1.86 -31.36 -8.57
CA PHE A 793 -2.37 -31.16 -9.94
C PHE A 793 -1.49 -31.89 -10.96
N VAL A 794 -0.17 -31.73 -10.89
CA VAL A 794 0.74 -32.39 -11.83
C VAL A 794 0.74 -33.91 -11.67
N GLU A 795 0.62 -34.43 -10.46
CA GLU A 795 0.52 -35.87 -10.18
C GLU A 795 -0.76 -36.49 -10.77
N GLU A 796 -1.93 -35.87 -10.57
CA GLU A 796 -3.22 -36.41 -11.01
C GLU A 796 -3.54 -36.14 -12.49
N PHE A 797 -3.00 -35.04 -13.05
CA PHE A 797 -3.44 -34.47 -14.32
C PHE A 797 -2.31 -34.14 -15.30
N GLY A 798 -1.03 -34.21 -14.89
CA GLY A 798 0.11 -33.77 -15.70
C GLY A 798 0.36 -34.60 -16.96
N ASP A 799 -0.20 -35.80 -17.04
CA ASP A 799 -0.19 -36.64 -18.25
C ASP A 799 -1.11 -36.11 -19.36
N ARG A 800 -2.17 -35.38 -18.97
CA ARG A 800 -3.23 -34.87 -19.87
C ARG A 800 -3.23 -33.36 -20.02
N TYR A 801 -2.73 -32.65 -19.01
CA TYR A 801 -2.91 -31.20 -18.89
C TYR A 801 -1.60 -30.45 -18.59
N VAL A 802 -1.53 -29.23 -19.10
CA VAL A 802 -0.55 -28.22 -18.69
C VAL A 802 -1.28 -27.04 -18.06
N LEU A 803 -0.84 -26.63 -16.87
CA LEU A 803 -1.44 -25.53 -16.12
C LEU A 803 -0.75 -24.20 -16.44
N LEU A 804 -1.50 -23.25 -16.98
CA LEU A 804 -1.12 -21.85 -17.10
C LEU A 804 -1.70 -21.05 -15.94
N VAL A 805 -0.87 -20.30 -15.22
CA VAL A 805 -1.32 -19.42 -14.14
C VAL A 805 -1.24 -17.98 -14.60
N ARG A 806 -2.38 -17.26 -14.60
CA ARG A 806 -2.45 -15.84 -14.93
C ARG A 806 -2.97 -15.06 -13.72
N THR A 807 -2.06 -14.41 -13.00
CA THR A 807 -2.44 -13.49 -11.92
C THR A 807 -2.87 -12.14 -12.45
N HIS A 808 -3.69 -11.43 -11.69
CA HIS A 808 -3.97 -10.02 -11.93
C HIS A 808 -2.67 -9.18 -11.95
N TYR A 809 -2.62 -8.09 -12.72
CA TYR A 809 -1.40 -7.25 -12.86
C TYR A 809 -0.90 -6.60 -11.56
N LEU A 810 -1.73 -6.64 -10.51
CA LEU A 810 -1.38 -6.17 -9.16
C LEU A 810 -0.65 -7.24 -8.33
N ASN A 811 -0.66 -8.49 -8.79
CA ASN A 811 -0.06 -9.65 -8.18
C ASN A 811 1.09 -10.18 -9.06
N SER A 812 1.95 -10.98 -8.43
CA SER A 812 2.95 -11.78 -9.12
C SER A 812 2.88 -13.19 -8.57
N VAL A 813 2.97 -14.19 -9.44
CA VAL A 813 3.11 -15.58 -9.03
C VAL A 813 4.59 -15.97 -9.01
N VAL A 814 4.97 -16.80 -8.04
CA VAL A 814 6.24 -17.52 -8.02
C VAL A 814 5.88 -18.99 -8.08
N LEU A 815 6.19 -19.65 -9.19
CA LEU A 815 5.91 -21.07 -9.38
C LEU A 815 7.10 -21.91 -8.90
N PRO A 816 6.86 -23.10 -8.30
CA PRO A 816 7.94 -24.03 -7.96
C PRO A 816 8.77 -24.41 -9.19
N PRO A 817 10.11 -24.28 -9.18
CA PRO A 817 10.94 -24.63 -10.34
C PRO A 817 10.81 -26.10 -10.77
N SER A 818 10.52 -27.01 -9.82
CA SER A 818 10.32 -28.43 -10.08
C SER A 818 9.09 -28.74 -10.94
N LEU A 819 8.16 -27.79 -11.07
CA LEU A 819 6.93 -27.92 -11.84
C LEU A 819 6.95 -27.07 -13.12
N ALA A 820 8.09 -26.50 -13.52
CA ALA A 820 8.14 -25.51 -14.61
C ALA A 820 7.78 -26.08 -16.00
N ASP A 821 7.86 -27.39 -16.18
CA ASP A 821 7.47 -28.08 -17.41
C ASP A 821 5.95 -28.20 -17.53
N ASP A 822 5.25 -28.35 -16.40
CA ASP A 822 3.81 -28.64 -16.32
C ASP A 822 2.96 -27.46 -15.82
N VAL A 823 3.58 -26.49 -15.14
CA VAL A 823 2.94 -25.30 -14.57
C VAL A 823 3.73 -24.05 -15.01
N LYS A 824 3.08 -23.15 -15.75
CA LYS A 824 3.74 -22.01 -16.39
C LYS A 824 3.06 -20.67 -16.07
N ASP A 825 3.86 -19.62 -15.88
CA ASP A 825 3.36 -18.27 -15.61
C ASP A 825 2.95 -17.56 -16.93
N ALA A 826 1.66 -17.32 -17.09
CA ALA A 826 1.07 -16.59 -18.21
C ALA A 826 0.69 -15.14 -17.86
N SER A 827 1.07 -14.63 -16.69
CA SER A 827 0.70 -13.30 -16.19
C SER A 827 1.29 -12.15 -17.03
N LYS A 828 2.38 -12.41 -17.75
CA LYS A 828 3.04 -11.43 -18.63
C LYS A 828 2.53 -11.46 -20.08
N VAL A 829 1.58 -12.33 -20.40
CA VAL A 829 0.97 -12.39 -21.74
C VAL A 829 0.10 -11.13 -21.91
N PRO A 830 0.45 -10.18 -22.82
CA PRO A 830 -0.18 -8.86 -22.83
C PRO A 830 -1.66 -8.89 -23.16
N ASP A 831 -2.02 -9.64 -24.20
CA ASP A 831 -3.39 -9.76 -24.67
C ASP A 831 -3.98 -11.09 -24.19
N VAL A 832 -5.19 -11.01 -23.65
CA VAL A 832 -5.87 -12.17 -23.06
C VAL A 832 -6.57 -12.99 -24.13
N THR A 833 -6.95 -12.39 -25.26
CA THR A 833 -7.70 -13.07 -26.33
C THR A 833 -6.93 -14.29 -26.86
N GLU A 834 -5.67 -14.13 -27.27
CA GLU A 834 -4.88 -15.28 -27.77
C GLU A 834 -4.64 -16.34 -26.68
N LEU A 835 -4.57 -15.93 -25.41
CA LEU A 835 -4.43 -16.86 -24.29
C LEU A 835 -5.72 -17.68 -24.06
N LEU A 836 -6.90 -17.05 -24.15
CA LEU A 836 -8.19 -17.75 -24.06
C LEU A 836 -8.34 -18.75 -25.21
N GLN A 837 -7.95 -18.38 -26.44
CA GLN A 837 -7.99 -19.31 -27.57
C GLN A 837 -7.05 -20.51 -27.43
N LEU A 838 -5.89 -20.30 -26.80
CA LEU A 838 -4.94 -21.37 -26.48
C LEU A 838 -5.48 -22.31 -25.38
N THR A 839 -6.42 -21.84 -24.55
CA THR A 839 -6.90 -22.53 -23.35
C THR A 839 -8.02 -23.52 -23.68
N ASP A 840 -7.87 -24.78 -23.27
CA ASP A 840 -8.85 -25.85 -23.41
C ASP A 840 -9.82 -25.95 -22.22
N VAL A 841 -9.39 -25.50 -21.03
CA VAL A 841 -10.22 -25.45 -19.81
C VAL A 841 -9.90 -24.17 -19.03
N LEU A 842 -10.91 -23.38 -18.69
CA LEU A 842 -10.74 -22.20 -17.83
C LEU A 842 -11.09 -22.55 -16.38
N ILE A 843 -10.14 -22.36 -15.48
CA ILE A 843 -10.39 -22.30 -14.04
C ILE A 843 -10.39 -20.84 -13.62
N THR A 844 -11.48 -20.38 -13.03
CA THR A 844 -11.60 -19.01 -12.54
C THR A 844 -12.47 -18.94 -11.29
N ASP A 845 -12.74 -17.74 -10.80
CA ASP A 845 -13.63 -17.49 -9.67
C ASP A 845 -14.68 -16.44 -10.06
N TYR A 846 -14.52 -15.20 -9.61
CA TYR A 846 -15.41 -14.06 -9.82
C TYR A 846 -14.91 -13.14 -10.94
N SER A 847 -14.22 -13.70 -11.93
CA SER A 847 -13.56 -12.96 -13.00
C SER A 847 -14.52 -12.69 -14.15
N SER A 848 -14.44 -11.51 -14.76
CA SER A 848 -15.17 -11.21 -15.99
C SER A 848 -14.70 -12.03 -17.19
N LEU A 849 -13.57 -12.76 -17.08
CA LEU A 849 -13.07 -13.63 -18.16
C LEU A 849 -14.05 -14.75 -18.51
N MET A 850 -14.90 -15.18 -17.57
CA MET A 850 -15.92 -16.21 -17.86
C MET A 850 -16.86 -15.79 -18.99
N PHE A 851 -17.20 -14.50 -19.09
CA PHE A 851 -18.08 -13.99 -20.15
C PHE A 851 -17.42 -14.08 -21.53
N ASP A 852 -16.12 -13.80 -21.63
CA ASP A 852 -15.37 -13.88 -22.89
C ASP A 852 -15.14 -15.35 -23.27
N TYR A 853 -14.68 -16.17 -22.32
CA TYR A 853 -14.34 -17.56 -22.57
C TYR A 853 -15.54 -18.43 -22.94
N ALA A 854 -16.75 -18.04 -22.51
CA ALA A 854 -17.98 -18.78 -22.82
C ALA A 854 -18.27 -18.84 -24.33
N LEU A 855 -17.78 -17.85 -25.08
CA LEU A 855 -17.91 -17.81 -26.55
C LEU A 855 -17.20 -18.98 -27.25
N LEU A 856 -16.20 -19.60 -26.60
CA LEU A 856 -15.47 -20.73 -27.16
C LEU A 856 -16.21 -22.07 -26.96
N ASP A 857 -17.31 -22.09 -26.20
CA ASP A 857 -18.03 -23.29 -25.76
C ASP A 857 -17.10 -24.39 -25.18
N ARG A 858 -16.14 -23.97 -24.36
CA ARG A 858 -15.17 -24.86 -23.70
C ARG A 858 -15.45 -25.00 -22.19
N PRO A 859 -15.04 -26.12 -21.56
CA PRO A 859 -15.29 -26.35 -20.14
C PRO A 859 -14.71 -25.27 -19.23
N MET A 860 -15.45 -24.95 -18.16
CA MET A 860 -15.02 -24.03 -17.11
C MET A 860 -15.22 -24.67 -15.75
N VAL A 861 -14.34 -24.36 -14.79
CA VAL A 861 -14.50 -24.73 -13.38
C VAL A 861 -14.36 -23.47 -12.52
N PHE A 862 -15.30 -23.24 -11.61
CA PHE A 862 -15.32 -22.07 -10.74
C PHE A 862 -14.77 -22.45 -9.36
N PHE A 863 -13.49 -22.16 -9.11
CA PHE A 863 -12.88 -22.45 -7.81
C PHE A 863 -13.13 -21.29 -6.83
N THR A 864 -14.25 -21.38 -6.14
CA THR A 864 -14.80 -20.37 -5.22
C THR A 864 -14.60 -20.78 -3.75
N TYR A 865 -13.36 -21.06 -3.37
CA TYR A 865 -12.98 -21.49 -2.02
C TYR A 865 -13.33 -20.49 -0.90
N ASP A 866 -13.58 -19.23 -1.28
CA ASP A 866 -13.92 -18.14 -0.38
C ASP A 866 -15.30 -17.55 -0.65
N TYR A 867 -16.23 -18.31 -1.26
CA TYR A 867 -17.56 -17.84 -1.69
C TYR A 867 -18.29 -17.02 -0.64
N ASP A 868 -18.37 -17.54 0.57
CA ASP A 868 -19.07 -16.92 1.69
C ASP A 868 -18.41 -15.63 2.20
N ALA A 869 -17.07 -15.60 2.23
CA ALA A 869 -16.33 -14.41 2.63
C ALA A 869 -16.40 -13.35 1.52
N TYR A 870 -16.29 -13.78 0.27
CA TYR A 870 -16.28 -12.91 -0.90
C TYR A 870 -17.64 -12.29 -1.18
N THR A 871 -18.75 -13.03 -1.04
CA THR A 871 -20.11 -12.50 -1.16
C THR A 871 -20.42 -11.47 -0.05
N ARG A 872 -19.89 -11.66 1.16
CA ARG A 872 -20.03 -10.73 2.30
C ARG A 872 -19.12 -9.50 2.21
N GLN A 873 -17.91 -9.62 1.65
CA GLN A 873 -16.90 -8.54 1.59
C GLN A 873 -16.86 -7.77 0.26
N SER A 874 -17.35 -8.35 -0.84
CA SER A 874 -17.20 -7.76 -2.17
C SER A 874 -18.21 -6.64 -2.44
N ARG A 875 -18.03 -5.95 -3.57
CA ARG A 875 -18.76 -4.76 -4.03
C ARG A 875 -20.29 -4.95 -4.19
N GLY A 876 -20.88 -6.06 -3.74
CA GLY A 876 -22.13 -6.61 -4.22
C GLY A 876 -21.94 -7.15 -5.64
N ALA A 877 -22.50 -8.33 -5.93
CA ALA A 877 -22.64 -8.82 -7.29
C ALA A 877 -23.95 -8.30 -7.92
N TYR A 878 -24.02 -8.26 -9.25
CA TYR A 878 -25.26 -7.95 -9.96
C TYR A 878 -26.20 -9.16 -10.06
N PHE A 879 -25.66 -10.38 -9.92
CA PHE A 879 -26.39 -11.64 -9.90
C PHE A 879 -25.65 -12.67 -9.05
N ASP A 880 -26.34 -13.75 -8.67
CA ASP A 880 -25.74 -14.87 -7.94
C ASP A 880 -24.98 -15.79 -8.91
N LEU A 881 -23.69 -15.98 -8.67
CA LEU A 881 -22.85 -16.82 -9.53
C LEU A 881 -23.22 -18.29 -9.39
N ALA A 882 -23.62 -18.76 -8.19
CA ALA A 882 -23.98 -20.16 -7.96
C ALA A 882 -25.20 -20.58 -8.80
N GLU A 883 -26.14 -19.66 -9.05
CA GLU A 883 -27.34 -19.92 -9.84
C GLU A 883 -27.10 -19.90 -11.36
N THR A 884 -26.11 -19.14 -11.81
CA THR A 884 -25.96 -18.78 -13.23
C THR A 884 -24.66 -19.28 -13.87
N ALA A 885 -23.76 -19.89 -13.08
CA ALA A 885 -22.45 -20.29 -13.56
C ALA A 885 -22.53 -21.29 -14.74
N PRO A 886 -21.75 -21.05 -15.82
CA PRO A 886 -21.69 -21.94 -16.98
C PRO A 886 -20.85 -23.22 -16.75
N GLY A 887 -20.52 -23.55 -15.49
CA GLY A 887 -19.66 -24.66 -15.07
C GLY A 887 -19.86 -24.97 -13.58
N PRO A 888 -19.31 -26.08 -13.08
CA PRO A 888 -19.39 -26.43 -11.67
C PRO A 888 -18.65 -25.42 -10.78
N LEU A 889 -19.15 -25.25 -9.55
CA LEU A 889 -18.48 -24.53 -8.47
C LEU A 889 -17.79 -25.55 -7.57
N ALA A 890 -16.53 -25.27 -7.22
CA ALA A 890 -15.78 -25.98 -6.21
C ALA A 890 -15.51 -25.04 -5.02
N HIS A 891 -15.75 -25.51 -3.81
CA HIS A 891 -15.53 -24.78 -2.57
C HIS A 891 -14.29 -25.23 -1.82
N ASP A 892 -13.73 -26.38 -2.18
CA ASP A 892 -12.47 -26.88 -1.66
C ASP A 892 -11.65 -27.58 -2.75
N GLU A 893 -10.44 -27.98 -2.37
CA GLU A 893 -9.47 -28.60 -3.26
C GLU A 893 -9.96 -29.97 -3.79
N ASP A 894 -10.67 -30.75 -2.97
CA ASP A 894 -11.11 -32.10 -3.35
C ASP A 894 -12.29 -32.04 -4.34
N GLU A 895 -13.23 -31.13 -4.14
CA GLU A 895 -14.28 -30.80 -5.12
C GLU A 895 -13.66 -30.28 -6.42
N PHE A 896 -12.66 -29.40 -6.32
CA PHE A 896 -11.96 -28.84 -7.47
C PHE A 896 -11.30 -29.92 -8.34
N PHE A 897 -10.51 -30.81 -7.74
CA PHE A 897 -9.92 -31.93 -8.47
C PHE A 897 -10.97 -32.97 -8.90
N GLY A 898 -12.05 -33.15 -8.14
CA GLY A 898 -13.20 -33.96 -8.52
C GLY A 898 -13.82 -33.53 -9.85
N HIS A 899 -14.13 -32.24 -9.99
CA HIS A 899 -14.66 -31.69 -11.23
C HIS A 899 -13.69 -31.79 -12.41
N LEU A 900 -12.38 -31.71 -12.17
CA LEU A 900 -11.39 -31.95 -13.22
C LEU A 900 -11.32 -33.41 -13.67
N ARG A 901 -11.50 -34.38 -12.75
CA ARG A 901 -11.58 -35.81 -13.10
C ARG A 901 -12.80 -36.12 -13.96
N GLU A 902 -13.93 -35.48 -13.66
CA GLU A 902 -15.22 -35.74 -14.32
C GLU A 902 -15.53 -34.77 -15.48
N LEU A 903 -14.55 -33.96 -15.90
CA LEU A 903 -14.74 -32.85 -16.83
C LEU A 903 -15.38 -33.31 -18.16
N ASP A 904 -14.89 -34.39 -18.75
CA ASP A 904 -15.42 -34.91 -20.02
C ASP A 904 -16.78 -35.60 -19.85
N ALA A 905 -17.05 -36.19 -18.67
CA ALA A 905 -18.32 -36.84 -18.36
C ALA A 905 -19.45 -35.81 -18.14
N THR A 906 -19.14 -34.68 -17.52
CA THR A 906 -20.10 -33.60 -17.22
C THR A 906 -20.19 -32.56 -18.35
N ALA A 907 -19.32 -32.62 -19.36
CA ALA A 907 -19.29 -31.67 -20.47
C ALA A 907 -20.64 -31.47 -21.19
N PRO A 908 -21.46 -32.51 -21.45
CA PRO A 908 -22.78 -32.33 -22.09
C PRO A 908 -23.78 -31.56 -21.24
N GLU A 909 -23.80 -31.79 -19.92
CA GLU A 909 -24.68 -31.07 -18.98
C GLU A 909 -24.38 -29.57 -18.98
N TYR A 910 -23.10 -29.21 -18.88
CA TYR A 910 -22.69 -27.81 -18.85
C TYR A 910 -22.68 -27.15 -20.23
N ALA A 911 -22.76 -27.90 -21.33
CA ALA A 911 -22.85 -27.32 -22.67
C ALA A 911 -24.14 -26.50 -22.87
N GLU A 912 -25.28 -26.98 -22.34
CA GLU A 912 -26.53 -26.21 -22.38
C GLU A 912 -26.45 -24.95 -21.52
N ARG A 913 -25.88 -25.06 -20.31
CA ARG A 913 -25.66 -23.89 -19.43
C ARG A 913 -24.74 -22.86 -20.08
N ARG A 914 -23.67 -23.27 -20.76
CA ARG A 914 -22.78 -22.37 -21.52
C ARG A 914 -23.52 -21.64 -22.64
N ARG A 915 -24.36 -22.34 -23.42
CA ARG A 915 -25.17 -21.71 -24.47
C ARG A 915 -26.12 -20.66 -23.89
N ASN A 916 -26.87 -21.01 -22.84
CA ASN A 916 -27.79 -20.07 -22.17
C ASN A 916 -27.04 -18.88 -21.56
N PHE A 917 -25.82 -19.10 -21.06
CA PHE A 917 -24.95 -18.04 -20.55
C PHE A 917 -24.50 -17.08 -21.66
N VAL A 918 -24.09 -17.60 -22.82
CA VAL A 918 -23.76 -16.77 -24.00
C VAL A 918 -24.98 -16.00 -24.50
N GLU A 919 -26.15 -16.63 -24.57
CA GLU A 919 -27.40 -15.94 -24.95
C GLU A 919 -27.73 -14.79 -23.98
N SER A 920 -27.46 -14.96 -22.68
CA SER A 920 -27.79 -13.96 -21.66
C SER A 920 -26.76 -12.83 -21.54
N TYR A 921 -25.48 -13.12 -21.81
CA TYR A 921 -24.37 -12.22 -21.49
C TYR A 921 -23.48 -11.84 -22.68
N GLY A 922 -23.62 -12.50 -23.83
CA GLY A 922 -22.85 -12.27 -25.06
C GLY A 922 -23.73 -12.12 -26.31
N GLU A 923 -24.99 -11.72 -26.15
CA GLU A 923 -25.99 -11.68 -27.24
C GLU A 923 -25.56 -10.87 -28.48
N TYR A 924 -24.66 -9.89 -28.34
CA TYR A 924 -24.17 -9.07 -29.46
C TYR A 924 -22.78 -9.49 -29.97
N ASP A 925 -22.11 -10.46 -29.35
CA ASP A 925 -20.82 -10.95 -29.84
C ASP A 925 -21.05 -11.85 -31.08
N HIS A 926 -20.97 -11.26 -32.27
CA HIS A 926 -21.20 -11.94 -33.54
C HIS A 926 -19.94 -12.10 -34.42
N GLY A 927 -18.76 -11.78 -33.88
CA GLY A 927 -17.51 -11.84 -34.65
C GLY A 927 -17.27 -10.65 -35.58
N THR A 928 -18.07 -9.58 -35.46
CA THR A 928 -18.07 -8.45 -36.39
C THR A 928 -17.96 -7.09 -35.69
N ALA A 929 -17.73 -7.04 -34.39
CA ALA A 929 -17.77 -5.82 -33.57
C ALA A 929 -16.77 -4.74 -34.04
N ALA A 930 -15.50 -5.12 -34.24
CA ALA A 930 -14.47 -4.22 -34.77
C ALA A 930 -14.84 -3.68 -36.15
N LYS A 931 -15.32 -4.56 -37.04
CA LYS A 931 -15.73 -4.20 -38.41
C LYS A 931 -16.87 -3.19 -38.39
N THR A 932 -17.93 -3.45 -37.62
CA THR A 932 -19.08 -2.55 -37.50
C THR A 932 -18.68 -1.18 -36.94
N ILE A 933 -17.79 -1.12 -35.94
CA ILE A 933 -17.26 0.16 -35.43
C ILE A 933 -16.46 0.88 -36.52
N VAL A 934 -15.63 0.15 -37.28
CA VAL A 934 -14.81 0.74 -38.35
C VAL A 934 -15.63 1.28 -39.51
N GLU A 935 -16.59 0.51 -39.99
CA GLU A 935 -17.53 0.95 -41.03
C GLU A 935 -18.34 2.17 -40.60
N ARG A 936 -18.75 2.21 -39.33
CA ARG A 936 -19.59 3.29 -38.82
C ARG A 936 -18.85 4.61 -38.64
N PHE A 937 -17.62 4.58 -38.14
CA PHE A 937 -16.91 5.79 -37.70
C PHE A 937 -15.71 6.17 -38.56
N PHE A 938 -15.04 5.20 -39.19
CA PHE A 938 -13.72 5.41 -39.80
C PHE A 938 -13.73 5.28 -41.33
N LEU A 939 -14.72 4.59 -41.91
CA LEU A 939 -14.99 4.59 -43.33
C LEU A 939 -16.06 5.66 -43.60
N GLY A 940 -15.73 6.68 -44.40
CA GLY A 940 -16.68 7.76 -44.69
C GLY A 940 -17.98 7.20 -45.28
N LYS A 941 -19.12 7.76 -44.87
CA LYS A 941 -20.38 7.51 -45.59
C LYS A 941 -20.19 7.98 -47.03
N GLU A 942 -20.06 7.06 -47.98
CA GLU A 942 -20.53 7.34 -49.33
C GLU A 942 -21.99 7.76 -49.20
N SER A 943 -22.33 8.88 -49.85
CA SER A 943 -23.61 9.57 -49.85
C SER A 943 -24.83 8.64 -49.68
N GLN A 944 -25.61 8.86 -48.62
CA GLN A 944 -27.07 8.75 -48.70
C GLN A 944 -27.66 10.14 -48.76
#